data_AF-A0AA94HTA3-F1
#
_entry.id   AF-A0AA94HTA3-F1
#
_cell.length_a   1.000
_cell.length_b   1.000
_cell.length_c   1.000
_cell.angle_alpha   90.00
_cell.angle_beta   90.00
_cell.angle_gamma   90.00
#
_symmetry.space_group_name_H-M   'P 1'
#
loop_
_entity.id
_entity.type
_entity.pdbx_description
1 polymer ?
#
loop_
_entity_poly.entity_id
_entity_poly.type
_entity_poly.pdbx_seq_one_letter_code
_entity_poly.pdbx_strand_id
1 'polypeptide(L)'
;MNTSIAEKENTPHTPQPGMDSAPPHCAPWLFDPQDHQLVRLVNDFSAARARNQSLPQPDPALHPNGVIELTSEPGLRMARAVIILLESLEDGGPQERLHALRRLHDEVLYSVRSPLQKNTARVLIQLMKDLVRSSPHTHLQLPLAHEFHQAVRGTPRIIRKLLCRYHLLEMPEAWNQQAFDHHVHDANTKGRKSPTHLVMDAWVKGIRFLTVIYYNTVDPEAASELLRAARIMGITVRIGIEFRASFRDKMVEFTWVPLDINSPKAFADLLRRPDIAGALSEYAAVNTWMQEHVLRLLRAWNTIHAPRLAGQLGIPVPSPLKEGGFLAYVGHRQPSSLHLAEYIFSQWAPLAHEAAGNLRRQMEQQHGDARAATRALVESLEDFVPDTIRAEWLSPAANPDMVFPYTPHKSLPDVLLREPEALLEALTPLHPCQMVLNLAGLTPQDVLELLWRGKGHITHLELFNLREWTGGQLDHVEAINCLQRAINEGSILRLKQVVRQIVREKPEDSARRPLLQAILDQLPRLQEFYASAQLGSRIGTDSTSRSHHTHGMGLVFVETLPQQARDALAREDKEQRLLLPVHTDIYSFVQHHEPPYAQPWWIKRLRRLPGLRHLGCHCVHGWGLEKKTTTVGQDGNLVTLGGVDAKGMNRENIKDSAKPAFDVSPWNPTYMNSDVVNLLKILVGFLPAQWAFWYVGSWWVLTWFGALLWFAITAVRNVAQSMVGGGAFSRSMLVPWNRYVSWSRMADSLMYTGISVPLLEVAVRLWLLEDLMGITVRDNAVMVYTVIALVNSIYISGHNIFRGLPKEAVVGNLFRSALSIPLSMLLGHALLQFFIFLQLPDPMILLQNCAAIVSKCSSDLVAAVIEGFADRNHYLRMRQSDYDSKFAQIFKSLATQELLFPHRNLAKMLQHPQEYWKKLYKNDPVAAKQALEHMLDMMYMWYFKPRARQVFWQKINSIPPEEKQGILALHSLLRLEREITTQLLQGLLGKDFSRVLTFYLQKNREYLHELKEARFRAAA
;
A
#
# COMPACT_ATOMS: atom_id res chain seq x y z
N MET A 1 -30.67 -30.50 -43.63
CA MET A 1 -30.14 -31.42 -44.66
C MET A 1 -29.13 -30.64 -45.49
N ASN A 2 -27.97 -31.26 -45.73
CA ASN A 2 -26.85 -30.88 -46.61
C ASN A 2 -25.81 -29.84 -46.15
N THR A 3 -24.73 -30.44 -45.64
CA THR A 3 -23.29 -30.12 -45.72
C THR A 3 -22.79 -29.24 -46.88
N SER A 4 -21.82 -28.37 -46.58
CA SER A 4 -20.68 -28.07 -47.47
C SER A 4 -19.52 -27.48 -46.66
N ILE A 5 -18.37 -28.11 -46.84
CA ILE A 5 -17.02 -27.79 -46.35
C ILE A 5 -16.44 -26.70 -47.26
N ALA A 6 -15.69 -25.75 -46.70
CA ALA A 6 -14.73 -24.94 -47.44
C ALA A 6 -13.46 -24.75 -46.60
N GLU A 7 -12.37 -25.28 -47.14
CA GLU A 7 -11.00 -25.23 -46.66
C GLU A 7 -10.51 -23.78 -46.46
N LYS A 8 -9.71 -23.54 -45.41
CA LYS A 8 -8.82 -22.38 -45.34
C LYS A 8 -7.39 -22.86 -45.26
N GLU A 9 -6.65 -22.47 -46.29
CA GLU A 9 -5.26 -22.81 -46.58
C GLU A 9 -4.31 -22.48 -45.42
N ASN A 10 -3.48 -23.47 -45.08
CA ASN A 10 -2.25 -23.31 -44.31
C ASN A 10 -1.22 -22.57 -45.19
N THR A 11 -0.93 -21.32 -44.85
CA THR A 11 0.32 -20.67 -45.27
C THR A 11 1.37 -20.87 -44.16
N PRO A 12 2.54 -21.46 -44.46
CA PRO A 12 3.60 -21.58 -43.47
C PRO A 12 4.26 -20.20 -43.30
N HIS A 13 4.05 -19.57 -42.15
CA HIS A 13 4.81 -18.39 -41.77
C HIS A 13 6.30 -18.75 -41.66
N THR A 14 7.09 -18.18 -42.57
CA THR A 14 8.55 -18.13 -42.50
C THR A 14 8.95 -17.43 -41.20
N PRO A 15 9.76 -18.05 -40.32
CA PRO A 15 10.19 -17.41 -39.09
C PRO A 15 11.09 -16.22 -39.41
N GLN A 16 10.73 -15.04 -38.89
CA GLN A 16 11.64 -13.90 -38.86
C GLN A 16 12.89 -14.28 -38.06
N PRO A 17 14.11 -14.06 -38.57
CA PRO A 17 15.33 -14.34 -37.84
C PRO A 17 15.54 -13.25 -36.77
N GLY A 18 15.27 -13.58 -35.52
CA GLY A 18 15.51 -12.65 -34.39
C GLY A 18 14.97 -13.07 -33.03
N MET A 19 14.11 -14.09 -32.93
CA MET A 19 13.54 -14.54 -31.65
C MET A 19 13.90 -15.99 -31.36
N ASP A 20 15.18 -16.25 -31.07
CA ASP A 20 15.64 -17.45 -30.37
C ASP A 20 17.05 -17.18 -29.80
N SER A 21 17.19 -16.16 -28.96
CA SER A 21 18.30 -16.16 -28.02
C SER A 21 17.88 -17.04 -26.84
N ALA A 22 18.42 -18.26 -26.78
CA ALA A 22 18.45 -19.04 -25.54
C ALA A 22 18.81 -18.12 -24.36
N PRO A 23 18.21 -18.30 -23.15
CA PRO A 23 18.52 -17.43 -22.03
C PRO A 23 20.04 -17.43 -21.83
N PRO A 24 20.70 -16.26 -21.71
CA PRO A 24 22.12 -16.24 -21.42
C PRO A 24 22.32 -17.10 -20.18
N HIS A 25 23.16 -18.13 -20.28
CA HIS A 25 23.48 -19.01 -19.15
C HIS A 25 24.02 -18.14 -18.02
N CYS A 26 23.12 -17.71 -17.11
CA CYS A 26 23.52 -17.00 -15.91
C CYS A 26 24.38 -17.95 -15.10
N ALA A 27 25.48 -17.43 -14.56
CA ALA A 27 26.38 -18.25 -13.76
C ALA A 27 25.60 -18.89 -12.60
N PRO A 28 25.89 -20.16 -12.24
CA PRO A 28 25.09 -20.92 -11.26
C PRO A 28 25.12 -20.35 -9.84
N TRP A 29 26.01 -19.39 -9.56
CA TRP A 29 26.11 -18.68 -8.28
C TRP A 29 25.28 -17.38 -8.23
N LEU A 30 24.60 -17.01 -9.31
CA LEU A 30 23.69 -15.85 -9.38
C LEU A 30 22.25 -16.33 -9.34
N PHE A 31 21.42 -15.58 -8.62
CA PHE A 31 20.00 -15.85 -8.41
C PHE A 31 19.69 -17.15 -7.66
N ASP A 32 18.57 -17.16 -6.95
CA ASP A 32 18.09 -18.34 -6.23
C ASP A 32 17.22 -19.19 -7.18
N PRO A 33 17.14 -20.52 -7.00
CA PRO A 33 16.24 -21.38 -7.80
C PRO A 33 14.77 -20.92 -7.77
N GLN A 34 14.37 -20.31 -6.66
CA GLN A 34 13.03 -19.72 -6.48
C GLN A 34 12.80 -18.53 -7.43
N ASP A 35 13.83 -17.74 -7.74
CA ASP A 35 13.72 -16.60 -8.66
C ASP A 35 13.34 -17.09 -10.07
N HIS A 36 14.00 -18.15 -10.53
CA HIS A 36 13.67 -18.79 -11.81
C HIS A 36 12.25 -19.37 -11.81
N GLN A 37 11.81 -19.97 -10.70
CA GLN A 37 10.45 -20.49 -10.57
C GLN A 37 9.40 -19.37 -10.66
N LEU A 38 9.67 -18.21 -10.04
CA LEU A 38 8.81 -17.05 -10.11
C LEU A 38 8.73 -16.48 -11.53
N VAL A 39 9.86 -16.37 -12.23
CA VAL A 39 9.88 -15.90 -13.64
C VAL A 39 9.10 -16.86 -14.54
N ARG A 40 9.30 -18.18 -14.39
CA ARG A 40 8.52 -19.19 -15.13
C ARG A 40 7.03 -19.02 -14.88
N LEU A 41 6.62 -18.84 -13.61
CA LEU A 41 5.24 -18.58 -13.26
C LEU A 41 4.72 -17.33 -13.97
N VAL A 42 5.42 -16.19 -13.89
CA VAL A 42 4.98 -14.96 -14.56
C VAL A 42 4.83 -15.15 -16.07
N ASN A 43 5.75 -15.86 -16.72
CA ASN A 43 5.72 -16.11 -18.16
C ASN A 43 4.63 -17.10 -18.56
N ASP A 44 4.43 -18.17 -17.79
CA ASP A 44 3.34 -19.14 -18.02
C ASP A 44 1.97 -18.45 -17.91
N PHE A 45 1.82 -17.57 -16.93
CA PHE A 45 0.61 -16.76 -16.75
C PHE A 45 0.44 -15.74 -17.88
N SER A 46 1.51 -15.05 -18.29
CA SER A 46 1.49 -14.13 -19.44
C SER A 46 1.11 -14.85 -20.75
N ALA A 47 1.58 -16.09 -20.93
CA ALA A 47 1.24 -16.92 -22.08
C ALA A 47 -0.20 -17.46 -22.01
N ALA A 48 -0.72 -17.75 -20.82
CA ALA A 48 -2.12 -18.12 -20.62
C ALA A 48 -3.06 -16.97 -20.95
N ARG A 49 -2.68 -15.73 -20.59
CA ARG A 49 -3.38 -14.49 -20.98
C ARG A 49 -3.53 -14.39 -22.49
N ALA A 50 -2.46 -14.62 -23.26
CA ALA A 50 -2.52 -14.60 -24.73
C ALA A 50 -3.51 -15.62 -25.33
N ARG A 51 -3.95 -16.61 -24.54
CA ARG A 51 -4.92 -17.65 -24.94
C ARG A 51 -6.32 -17.48 -24.32
N ASN A 52 -6.63 -16.35 -23.65
CA ASN A 52 -7.91 -16.08 -22.99
C ASN A 52 -8.39 -17.20 -22.03
N GLN A 53 -7.48 -17.81 -21.28
CA GLN A 53 -7.83 -18.84 -20.29
C GLN A 53 -7.94 -18.22 -18.89
N SER A 54 -9.13 -18.29 -18.28
CA SER A 54 -9.32 -17.81 -16.91
C SER A 54 -8.55 -18.68 -15.92
N LEU A 55 -7.80 -18.02 -15.04
CA LEU A 55 -6.96 -18.69 -14.06
C LEU A 55 -7.78 -19.02 -12.80
N PRO A 56 -7.77 -20.28 -12.33
CA PRO A 56 -8.51 -20.67 -11.14
C PRO A 56 -7.96 -19.95 -9.91
N GLN A 57 -8.82 -19.22 -9.20
CA GLN A 57 -8.49 -18.53 -7.96
C GLN A 57 -8.80 -19.42 -6.76
N PRO A 58 -7.90 -19.49 -5.75
CA PRO A 58 -8.25 -20.07 -4.45
C PRO A 58 -9.42 -19.32 -3.83
N ASP A 59 -10.29 -20.04 -3.14
CA ASP A 59 -11.48 -19.44 -2.49
C ASP A 59 -11.07 -18.36 -1.46
N PRO A 60 -11.77 -17.21 -1.40
CA PRO A 60 -11.46 -16.13 -0.47
C PRO A 60 -11.64 -16.51 1.00
N ALA A 61 -12.37 -17.59 1.31
CA ALA A 61 -12.49 -18.09 2.67
C ALA A 61 -11.22 -18.78 3.18
N LEU A 62 -10.24 -19.08 2.31
CA LEU A 62 -8.92 -19.59 2.70
C LEU A 62 -8.01 -18.46 3.17
N HIS A 63 -7.54 -18.57 4.40
CA HIS A 63 -6.62 -17.62 5.00
C HIS A 63 -5.20 -17.79 4.41
N PRO A 64 -4.44 -16.71 4.14
CA PRO A 64 -3.07 -16.79 3.63
C PRO A 64 -2.14 -17.65 4.49
N ASN A 65 -2.25 -17.50 5.82
CA ASN A 65 -1.57 -18.31 6.83
C ASN A 65 -2.30 -19.63 7.18
N GLY A 66 -3.25 -20.07 6.35
CA GLY A 66 -4.09 -21.25 6.52
C GLY A 66 -3.57 -22.48 5.77
N VAL A 67 -4.46 -23.44 5.51
CA VAL A 67 -4.13 -24.77 4.92
C VAL A 67 -3.48 -24.66 3.54
N ILE A 68 -3.71 -23.55 2.83
CA ILE A 68 -3.13 -23.24 1.53
C ILE A 68 -1.58 -23.17 1.55
N GLU A 69 -0.94 -23.00 2.71
CA GLU A 69 0.52 -23.09 2.81
C GLU A 69 1.09 -24.47 2.53
N LEU A 70 0.27 -25.53 2.59
CA LEU A 70 0.73 -26.87 2.21
C LEU A 70 0.86 -27.05 0.70
N THR A 71 0.22 -26.19 -0.11
CA THR A 71 0.22 -26.30 -1.57
C THR A 71 1.23 -25.39 -2.25
N SER A 72 1.42 -24.18 -1.72
CA SER A 72 2.26 -23.16 -2.38
C SER A 72 2.99 -22.29 -1.38
N GLU A 73 4.15 -21.76 -1.77
CA GLU A 73 4.90 -20.82 -0.94
C GLU A 73 4.25 -19.42 -0.95
N PRO A 74 4.34 -18.65 0.15
CA PRO A 74 3.71 -17.34 0.24
C PRO A 74 4.13 -16.36 -0.86
N GLY A 75 5.42 -16.31 -1.22
CA GLY A 75 5.92 -15.44 -2.29
C GLY A 75 5.26 -15.72 -3.64
N LEU A 76 5.08 -16.99 -4.00
CA LEU A 76 4.40 -17.41 -5.23
C LEU A 76 2.90 -17.10 -5.20
N ARG A 77 2.25 -17.25 -4.04
CA ARG A 77 0.82 -16.88 -3.90
C ARG A 77 0.61 -15.38 -4.04
N MET A 78 1.48 -14.58 -3.42
CA MET A 78 1.45 -13.12 -3.56
C MET A 78 1.64 -12.72 -5.02
N ALA A 79 2.61 -13.33 -5.72
CA ALA A 79 2.81 -13.10 -7.14
C ALA A 79 1.56 -13.44 -7.97
N ARG A 80 0.97 -14.62 -7.75
CA ARG A 80 -0.29 -15.02 -8.39
C ARG A 80 -1.41 -14.01 -8.13
N ALA A 81 -1.60 -13.58 -6.88
CA ALA A 81 -2.65 -12.63 -6.52
C ALA A 81 -2.47 -11.27 -7.20
N VAL A 82 -1.25 -10.77 -7.35
CA VAL A 82 -0.98 -9.53 -8.10
C VAL A 82 -1.26 -9.75 -9.59
N ILE A 83 -0.77 -10.84 -10.19
CA ILE A 83 -0.98 -11.12 -11.62
C ILE A 83 -2.48 -11.15 -11.95
N ILE A 84 -3.24 -11.90 -11.15
CA ILE A 84 -4.70 -12.00 -11.27
C ILE A 84 -5.37 -10.64 -11.09
N LEU A 85 -4.91 -9.82 -10.14
CA LEU A 85 -5.43 -8.47 -10.00
C LEU A 85 -5.15 -7.64 -11.25
N LEU A 86 -3.92 -7.61 -11.74
CA LEU A 86 -3.56 -6.84 -12.93
C LEU A 86 -4.38 -7.26 -14.15
N GLU A 87 -4.61 -8.57 -14.33
CA GLU A 87 -5.50 -9.11 -15.37
C GLU A 87 -6.94 -8.61 -15.20
N SER A 88 -7.50 -8.76 -13.99
CA SER A 88 -8.87 -8.31 -13.72
C SER A 88 -9.05 -6.80 -13.93
N LEU A 89 -8.02 -5.99 -13.71
CA LEU A 89 -8.08 -4.55 -13.89
C LEU A 89 -8.07 -4.11 -15.35
N GLU A 90 -7.52 -4.93 -16.24
CA GLU A 90 -7.49 -4.68 -17.68
C GLU A 90 -8.79 -5.11 -18.33
N ASP A 91 -9.21 -6.36 -18.13
CA ASP A 91 -10.34 -6.97 -18.87
C ASP A 91 -11.47 -7.55 -17.98
N GLY A 92 -11.24 -7.65 -16.66
CA GLY A 92 -12.19 -8.29 -15.73
C GLY A 92 -13.36 -7.40 -15.33
N GLY A 93 -14.50 -8.00 -14.98
CA GLY A 93 -15.69 -7.29 -14.49
C GLY A 93 -15.52 -6.72 -13.07
N PRO A 94 -16.40 -5.80 -12.60
CA PRO A 94 -16.29 -5.17 -11.28
C PRO A 94 -16.16 -6.16 -10.11
N GLN A 95 -16.91 -7.27 -10.15
CA GLN A 95 -16.86 -8.28 -9.08
C GLN A 95 -15.54 -9.06 -9.06
N GLU A 96 -15.01 -9.40 -10.23
CA GLU A 96 -13.73 -10.09 -10.38
C GLU A 96 -12.59 -9.21 -9.88
N ARG A 97 -12.59 -7.92 -10.26
CA ARG A 97 -11.66 -6.90 -9.75
C ARG A 97 -11.66 -6.80 -8.23
N LEU A 98 -12.84 -6.70 -7.62
CA LEU A 98 -12.97 -6.61 -6.17
C LEU A 98 -12.51 -7.87 -5.46
N HIS A 99 -12.77 -9.04 -6.05
CA HIS A 99 -12.33 -10.31 -5.51
C HIS A 99 -10.81 -10.44 -5.55
N ALA A 100 -10.20 -10.14 -6.69
CA ALA A 100 -8.76 -10.12 -6.86
C ALA A 100 -8.08 -9.11 -5.92
N LEU A 101 -8.68 -7.92 -5.75
CA LEU A 101 -8.17 -6.89 -4.84
C LEU A 101 -8.18 -7.37 -3.40
N ARG A 102 -9.28 -7.99 -2.94
CA ARG A 102 -9.35 -8.57 -1.58
C ARG A 102 -8.30 -9.65 -1.40
N ARG A 103 -8.12 -10.54 -2.38
CA ARG A 103 -7.12 -11.60 -2.29
C ARG A 103 -5.71 -11.04 -2.19
N LEU A 104 -5.39 -10.05 -3.03
CA LEU A 104 -4.10 -9.38 -2.98
C LEU A 104 -3.88 -8.72 -1.61
N HIS A 105 -4.86 -7.95 -1.14
CA HIS A 105 -4.82 -7.28 0.14
C HIS A 105 -4.52 -8.27 1.27
N ASP A 106 -5.23 -9.40 1.32
CA ASP A 106 -5.06 -10.39 2.36
C ASP A 106 -3.69 -11.09 2.26
N GLU A 107 -3.27 -11.52 1.07
CA GLU A 107 -1.95 -12.15 0.88
C GLU A 107 -0.81 -11.20 1.28
N VAL A 108 -0.89 -9.95 0.86
CA VAL A 108 0.15 -8.96 1.10
C VAL A 108 0.22 -8.53 2.56
N LEU A 109 -0.92 -8.38 3.23
CA LEU A 109 -0.91 -8.01 4.64
C LEU A 109 -0.59 -9.20 5.55
N TYR A 110 -1.16 -10.39 5.34
CA TYR A 110 -0.99 -11.48 6.31
C TYR A 110 0.25 -12.35 6.07
N SER A 111 0.81 -12.39 4.84
CA SER A 111 1.98 -13.24 4.55
C SER A 111 3.32 -12.58 4.87
N VAL A 112 3.41 -11.23 4.84
CA VAL A 112 4.65 -10.49 5.06
C VAL A 112 4.99 -10.38 6.56
N ARG A 113 6.15 -10.90 6.95
CA ARG A 113 6.64 -10.87 8.34
C ARG A 113 7.72 -9.79 8.51
N SER A 114 7.30 -8.52 8.52
CA SER A 114 8.21 -7.37 8.59
C SER A 114 7.79 -6.37 9.69
N PRO A 115 8.75 -5.68 10.34
CA PRO A 115 8.42 -4.48 11.13
C PRO A 115 7.90 -3.32 10.27
N LEU A 116 8.14 -3.34 8.95
CA LEU A 116 7.62 -2.39 7.96
C LEU A 116 6.59 -3.07 7.05
N GLN A 117 5.60 -3.76 7.63
CA GLN A 117 4.64 -4.62 6.93
C GLN A 117 3.92 -3.91 5.79
N LYS A 118 3.31 -2.74 6.05
CA LYS A 118 2.53 -1.98 5.05
C LYS A 118 3.44 -1.35 4.00
N ASN A 119 4.63 -0.89 4.38
CA ASN A 119 5.58 -0.38 3.40
C ASN A 119 6.16 -1.48 2.50
N THR A 120 6.46 -2.64 3.06
CA THR A 120 6.91 -3.82 2.30
C THR A 120 5.85 -4.23 1.29
N ALA A 121 4.61 -4.29 1.71
CA ALA A 121 3.46 -4.55 0.87
C ALA A 121 3.37 -3.63 -0.36
N ARG A 122 3.51 -2.31 -0.16
CA ARG A 122 3.49 -1.31 -1.25
C ARG A 122 4.60 -1.55 -2.26
N VAL A 123 5.80 -1.87 -1.78
CA VAL A 123 6.97 -2.19 -2.62
C VAL A 123 6.76 -3.47 -3.42
N LEU A 124 6.23 -4.53 -2.80
CA LEU A 124 5.99 -5.81 -3.47
C LEU A 124 5.00 -5.69 -4.62
N ILE A 125 3.96 -4.86 -4.48
CA ILE A 125 3.02 -4.57 -5.56
C ILE A 125 3.73 -3.85 -6.74
N GLN A 126 4.60 -2.88 -6.46
CA GLN A 126 5.35 -2.18 -7.51
C GLN A 126 6.35 -3.08 -8.23
N LEU A 127 7.15 -3.87 -7.49
CA LEU A 127 8.08 -4.84 -8.07
C LEU A 127 7.36 -5.85 -8.97
N MET A 128 6.21 -6.34 -8.54
CA MET A 128 5.45 -7.31 -9.31
C MET A 128 4.82 -6.69 -10.56
N LYS A 129 4.36 -5.42 -10.50
CA LYS A 129 3.93 -4.67 -11.70
C LYS A 129 5.06 -4.61 -12.73
N ASP A 130 6.29 -4.29 -12.31
CA ASP A 130 7.45 -4.23 -13.21
C ASP A 130 7.85 -5.62 -13.73
N LEU A 131 7.78 -6.65 -12.89
CA LEU A 131 8.11 -8.03 -13.26
C LEU A 131 7.17 -8.57 -14.35
N VAL A 132 5.87 -8.31 -14.22
CA VAL A 132 4.85 -8.68 -15.22
C VAL A 132 5.05 -7.88 -16.51
N ARG A 133 5.31 -6.57 -16.43
CA ARG A 133 5.59 -5.71 -17.60
C ARG A 133 6.86 -6.10 -18.34
N SER A 134 7.83 -6.69 -17.65
CA SER A 134 9.11 -7.12 -18.23
C SER A 134 9.00 -8.48 -18.94
N SER A 135 7.85 -9.15 -18.88
CA SER A 135 7.61 -10.42 -19.58
C SER A 135 7.63 -10.24 -21.11
N PRO A 136 8.28 -11.14 -21.88
CA PRO A 136 9.00 -12.36 -21.48
C PRO A 136 10.53 -12.18 -21.31
N HIS A 137 11.02 -10.94 -21.17
CA HIS A 137 12.45 -10.62 -21.16
C HIS A 137 13.14 -11.07 -19.85
N THR A 138 13.62 -12.31 -19.84
CA THR A 138 14.19 -12.97 -18.64
C THR A 138 15.36 -12.19 -18.01
N HIS A 139 16.19 -11.50 -18.81
CA HIS A 139 17.32 -10.70 -18.30
C HIS A 139 16.89 -9.51 -17.43
N LEU A 140 15.67 -8.99 -17.61
CA LEU A 140 15.08 -7.95 -16.75
C LEU A 140 14.29 -8.58 -15.60
N GLN A 141 13.68 -9.75 -15.82
CA GLN A 141 12.81 -10.40 -14.85
C GLN A 141 13.58 -11.06 -13.69
N LEU A 142 14.76 -11.65 -13.92
CA LEU A 142 15.53 -12.31 -12.86
C LEU A 142 15.98 -11.34 -11.74
N PRO A 143 16.56 -10.16 -12.05
CA PRO A 143 16.85 -9.15 -11.03
C PRO A 143 15.61 -8.73 -10.23
N LEU A 144 14.48 -8.51 -10.90
CA LEU A 144 13.21 -8.12 -10.27
C LEU A 144 12.66 -9.25 -9.37
N ALA A 145 12.74 -10.50 -9.80
CA ALA A 145 12.33 -11.66 -9.02
C ALA A 145 13.19 -11.83 -7.76
N HIS A 146 14.50 -11.61 -7.89
CA HIS A 146 15.42 -11.64 -6.76
C HIS A 146 15.11 -10.53 -5.74
N GLU A 147 14.93 -9.29 -6.21
CA GLU A 147 14.53 -8.17 -5.36
C GLU A 147 13.17 -8.41 -4.69
N PHE A 148 12.23 -9.05 -5.39
CA PHE A 148 10.93 -9.46 -4.84
C PHE A 148 11.12 -10.43 -3.65
N HIS A 149 11.92 -11.49 -3.80
CA HIS A 149 12.18 -12.40 -2.69
C HIS A 149 12.98 -11.75 -1.54
N GLN A 150 13.91 -10.83 -1.84
CA GLN A 150 14.56 -10.03 -0.81
C GLN A 150 13.55 -9.14 -0.06
N ALA A 151 12.62 -8.52 -0.76
CA ALA A 151 11.57 -7.68 -0.16
C ALA A 151 10.58 -8.49 0.68
N VAL A 152 10.24 -9.73 0.29
CA VAL A 152 9.38 -10.64 1.10
C VAL A 152 9.98 -10.91 2.49
N ARG A 153 11.31 -10.91 2.63
CA ARG A 153 11.99 -11.03 3.93
C ARG A 153 11.76 -9.83 4.85
N GLY A 154 11.37 -8.68 4.29
CA GLY A 154 10.92 -7.52 5.05
C GLY A 154 12.03 -6.73 5.75
N THR A 155 13.28 -6.85 5.30
CA THR A 155 14.42 -6.14 5.91
C THR A 155 14.28 -4.62 5.71
N PRO A 156 14.19 -3.80 6.78
CA PRO A 156 13.84 -2.37 6.66
C PRO A 156 14.66 -1.57 5.65
N ARG A 157 15.95 -1.87 5.53
CA ARG A 157 16.85 -1.15 4.62
C ARG A 157 16.61 -1.45 3.15
N ILE A 158 16.37 -2.73 2.84
CA ILE A 158 16.04 -3.15 1.49
C ILE A 158 14.71 -2.49 1.10
N ILE A 159 13.72 -2.53 1.99
CA ILE A 159 12.43 -1.88 1.77
C ILE A 159 12.57 -0.38 1.58
N ARG A 160 13.36 0.32 2.41
CA ARG A 160 13.62 1.76 2.23
C ARG A 160 14.32 2.08 0.91
N LYS A 161 15.34 1.30 0.54
CA LYS A 161 16.03 1.45 -0.76
C LYS A 161 15.04 1.29 -1.92
N LEU A 162 14.17 0.31 -1.84
CA LEU A 162 13.14 0.06 -2.86
C LEU A 162 12.04 1.14 -2.85
N LEU A 163 11.60 1.61 -1.68
CA LEU A 163 10.71 2.76 -1.58
C LEU A 163 11.29 3.99 -2.29
N CYS A 164 12.57 4.30 -2.04
CA CYS A 164 13.27 5.38 -2.74
C CYS A 164 13.32 5.14 -4.26
N ARG A 165 13.67 3.93 -4.71
CA ARG A 165 13.69 3.55 -6.14
C ARG A 165 12.33 3.77 -6.81
N TYR A 166 11.24 3.49 -6.09
CA TYR A 166 9.88 3.65 -6.57
C TYR A 166 9.29 5.04 -6.30
N HIS A 167 10.08 5.99 -5.77
CA HIS A 167 9.62 7.30 -5.34
C HIS A 167 8.37 7.22 -4.43
N LEU A 168 8.37 6.28 -3.50
CA LEU A 168 7.36 6.15 -2.46
C LEU A 168 7.94 6.64 -1.14
N LEU A 169 7.25 7.56 -0.47
CA LEU A 169 7.61 7.97 0.89
C LEU A 169 7.30 6.84 1.88
N GLU A 170 8.17 6.64 2.88
CA GLU A 170 7.90 5.73 4.00
C GLU A 170 6.69 6.26 4.80
N MET A 171 5.64 5.44 4.92
CA MET A 171 4.44 5.76 5.70
C MET A 171 4.57 5.18 7.12
N PRO A 172 3.93 5.77 8.15
CA PRO A 172 3.94 5.15 9.47
C PRO A 172 3.17 3.83 9.45
N GLU A 173 3.68 2.79 10.11
CA GLU A 173 3.04 1.46 10.15
C GLU A 173 1.72 1.45 10.94
N ALA A 174 1.60 2.36 11.92
CA ALA A 174 0.32 2.67 12.58
C ALA A 174 -0.74 3.16 11.59
N TRP A 175 -0.32 3.62 10.40
CA TRP A 175 -1.16 4.09 9.31
C TRP A 175 -2.10 5.22 9.73
N ASN A 176 -1.53 6.16 10.48
CA ASN A 176 -2.19 7.30 11.08
C ASN A 176 -1.80 8.63 10.42
N GLN A 177 -1.01 8.62 9.34
CA GLN A 177 -0.64 9.81 8.58
C GLN A 177 -1.87 10.57 8.06
N GLN A 178 -1.72 11.87 7.84
CA GLN A 178 -2.75 12.70 7.22
C GLN A 178 -2.41 12.86 5.72
N ALA A 179 -2.71 11.80 4.97
CA ALA A 179 -2.53 11.74 3.52
C ALA A 179 -3.89 11.64 2.81
N PHE A 180 -4.16 12.53 1.87
CA PHE A 180 -5.47 12.67 1.26
C PHE A 180 -5.41 13.22 -0.17
N ASP A 181 -6.54 13.13 -0.86
CA ASP A 181 -6.82 13.88 -2.09
C ASP A 181 -8.32 14.17 -2.15
N HIS A 182 -8.72 15.45 -2.22
CA HIS A 182 -10.13 15.84 -2.23
C HIS A 182 -10.73 16.04 -3.63
N HIS A 183 -9.96 15.85 -4.70
CA HIS A 183 -10.48 15.97 -6.06
C HIS A 183 -9.72 15.03 -7.00
N VAL A 184 -10.33 13.89 -7.34
CA VAL A 184 -9.77 12.89 -8.26
C VAL A 184 -10.86 12.30 -9.15
N HIS A 185 -10.48 11.83 -10.33
CA HIS A 185 -11.38 11.20 -11.28
C HIS A 185 -11.02 9.74 -11.56
N ASP A 186 -12.03 8.90 -11.71
CA ASP A 186 -11.91 7.53 -12.19
C ASP A 186 -12.23 7.43 -13.70
N ALA A 187 -12.19 6.22 -14.22
CA ALA A 187 -12.49 5.92 -15.62
C ALA A 187 -13.89 6.33 -16.07
N ASN A 188 -14.87 6.50 -15.18
CA ASN A 188 -16.24 6.84 -15.57
C ASN A 188 -16.40 8.31 -15.94
N THR A 189 -15.47 9.16 -15.51
CA THR A 189 -15.37 10.57 -15.92
C THR A 189 -14.14 10.82 -16.79
N LYS A 190 -13.19 11.68 -16.38
CA LYS A 190 -11.98 12.01 -17.15
C LYS A 190 -10.74 11.20 -16.73
N GLY A 191 -10.84 10.29 -15.77
CA GLY A 191 -9.72 9.44 -15.34
C GLY A 191 -9.44 8.28 -16.29
N ARG A 192 -8.29 7.61 -16.14
CA ARG A 192 -7.94 6.39 -16.93
C ARG A 192 -8.27 5.09 -16.19
N LYS A 193 -8.18 5.11 -14.85
CA LYS A 193 -8.16 3.92 -13.99
C LYS A 193 -9.57 3.58 -13.50
N SER A 194 -9.94 2.30 -13.51
CA SER A 194 -11.21 1.83 -12.92
C SER A 194 -11.27 2.16 -11.42
N PRO A 195 -12.48 2.19 -10.80
CA PRO A 195 -12.61 2.48 -9.37
C PRO A 195 -11.70 1.60 -8.49
N THR A 196 -11.64 0.30 -8.76
CA THR A 196 -10.77 -0.64 -8.03
C THR A 196 -9.28 -0.31 -8.21
N HIS A 197 -8.86 -0.01 -9.45
CA HIS A 197 -7.47 0.36 -9.74
C HIS A 197 -7.08 1.66 -9.04
N LEU A 198 -7.95 2.68 -9.10
CA LEU A 198 -7.73 3.97 -8.44
C LEU A 198 -7.49 3.82 -6.94
N VAL A 199 -8.32 3.04 -6.25
CA VAL A 199 -8.18 2.80 -4.81
C VAL A 199 -6.88 2.03 -4.48
N MET A 200 -6.52 1.03 -5.30
CA MET A 200 -5.27 0.30 -5.10
C MET A 200 -4.05 1.22 -5.23
N ASP A 201 -4.01 2.08 -6.26
CA ASP A 201 -2.93 3.04 -6.45
C ASP A 201 -2.89 4.10 -5.35
N ALA A 202 -4.05 4.58 -4.89
CA ALA A 202 -4.16 5.49 -3.74
C ALA A 202 -3.53 4.85 -2.49
N TRP A 203 -3.84 3.58 -2.23
CA TRP A 203 -3.26 2.84 -1.11
C TRP A 203 -1.74 2.66 -1.24
N VAL A 204 -1.25 2.33 -2.45
CA VAL A 204 0.17 2.19 -2.71
C VAL A 204 0.92 3.52 -2.53
N LYS A 205 0.29 4.67 -2.77
CA LYS A 205 0.86 5.98 -2.44
C LYS A 205 0.80 6.34 -0.96
N GLY A 206 -0.01 5.65 -0.17
CA GLY A 206 -0.20 5.92 1.25
C GLY A 206 -1.37 6.86 1.57
N ILE A 207 -2.25 7.12 0.59
CA ILE A 207 -3.44 7.96 0.74
C ILE A 207 -4.46 7.24 1.63
N ARG A 208 -5.08 7.98 2.55
CA ARG A 208 -6.10 7.48 3.47
C ARG A 208 -7.49 8.05 3.24
N PHE A 209 -7.57 9.26 2.69
CA PHE A 209 -8.83 9.92 2.38
C PHE A 209 -8.86 10.32 0.91
N LEU A 210 -9.87 9.87 0.18
CA LEU A 210 -10.01 10.15 -1.25
C LEU A 210 -11.42 10.67 -1.51
N THR A 211 -11.56 11.69 -2.33
CA THR A 211 -12.86 12.15 -2.84
C THR A 211 -12.85 12.01 -4.36
N VAL A 212 -13.73 11.16 -4.88
CA VAL A 212 -13.85 10.90 -6.32
C VAL A 212 -15.03 11.68 -6.86
N ILE A 213 -14.81 12.46 -7.90
CA ILE A 213 -15.79 13.39 -8.44
C ILE A 213 -16.35 12.87 -9.77
N TYR A 214 -17.68 12.84 -9.85
CA TYR A 214 -18.46 12.48 -11.03
C TYR A 214 -19.19 13.70 -11.57
N TYR A 215 -19.40 13.79 -12.89
CA TYR A 215 -20.11 14.92 -13.48
C TYR A 215 -21.60 14.63 -13.60
N ASN A 216 -22.44 15.51 -13.05
CA ASN A 216 -23.90 15.56 -13.18
C ASN A 216 -24.69 14.35 -12.65
N THR A 217 -24.19 13.12 -12.83
CA THR A 217 -24.82 11.85 -12.48
C THR A 217 -23.76 10.84 -12.05
N VAL A 218 -24.15 9.82 -11.27
CA VAL A 218 -23.25 8.74 -10.85
C VAL A 218 -23.86 7.40 -11.23
N ASP A 219 -23.08 6.54 -11.88
CA ASP A 219 -23.47 5.14 -12.08
C ASP A 219 -23.45 4.38 -10.74
N PRO A 220 -24.58 3.80 -10.30
CA PRO A 220 -24.63 3.01 -9.07
C PRO A 220 -23.65 1.84 -9.02
N GLU A 221 -23.31 1.23 -10.17
CA GLU A 221 -22.34 0.13 -10.21
C GLU A 221 -20.92 0.63 -9.95
N ALA A 222 -20.51 1.71 -10.62
CA ALA A 222 -19.23 2.39 -10.37
C ALA A 222 -19.08 2.85 -8.91
N ALA A 223 -20.12 3.48 -8.34
CA ALA A 223 -20.13 3.90 -6.94
C ALA A 223 -20.02 2.72 -5.97
N SER A 224 -20.75 1.63 -6.26
CA SER A 224 -20.68 0.39 -5.47
C SER A 224 -19.30 -0.25 -5.53
N GLU A 225 -18.68 -0.30 -6.72
CA GLU A 225 -17.30 -0.78 -6.89
C GLU A 225 -16.32 0.06 -6.07
N LEU A 226 -16.37 1.39 -6.22
CA LEU A 226 -15.51 2.33 -5.52
C LEU A 226 -15.58 2.15 -3.99
N LEU A 227 -16.79 2.16 -3.43
CA LEU A 227 -17.00 2.05 -1.98
C LEU A 227 -16.62 0.66 -1.43
N ARG A 228 -16.78 -0.40 -2.24
CA ARG A 228 -16.32 -1.76 -1.86
C ARG A 228 -14.80 -1.87 -1.90
N ALA A 229 -14.16 -1.35 -2.94
CA ALA A 229 -12.70 -1.32 -3.05
C ALA A 229 -12.08 -0.52 -1.89
N ALA A 230 -12.64 0.64 -1.58
CA ALA A 230 -12.25 1.49 -0.46
C ALA A 230 -12.29 0.74 0.87
N ARG A 231 -13.39 0.00 1.12
CA ARG A 231 -13.56 -0.82 2.32
C ARG A 231 -12.56 -1.97 2.39
N ILE A 232 -12.22 -2.60 1.26
CA ILE A 232 -11.22 -3.67 1.21
C ILE A 232 -9.84 -3.11 1.62
N MET A 233 -9.44 -1.96 1.07
CA MET A 233 -8.11 -1.38 1.32
C MET A 233 -8.02 -0.53 2.60
N GLY A 234 -9.13 -0.33 3.32
CA GLY A 234 -9.18 0.51 4.52
C GLY A 234 -8.97 2.00 4.24
N ILE A 235 -9.39 2.48 3.07
CA ILE A 235 -9.35 3.90 2.67
C ILE A 235 -10.75 4.49 2.86
N THR A 236 -10.82 5.70 3.39
CA THR A 236 -12.08 6.46 3.44
C THR A 236 -12.29 7.16 2.10
N VAL A 237 -13.36 6.78 1.39
CA VAL A 237 -13.73 7.40 0.11
C VAL A 237 -15.04 8.18 0.26
N ARG A 238 -15.10 9.35 -0.37
CA ARG A 238 -16.33 10.12 -0.60
C ARG A 238 -16.60 10.24 -2.09
N ILE A 239 -17.87 10.29 -2.45
CA ILE A 239 -18.32 10.47 -3.84
C ILE A 239 -18.89 11.88 -3.94
N GLY A 240 -18.30 12.72 -4.79
CA GLY A 240 -18.83 14.03 -5.12
C GLY A 240 -19.50 14.03 -6.48
N ILE A 241 -20.56 14.84 -6.63
CA ILE A 241 -21.19 15.10 -7.92
C ILE A 241 -20.98 16.58 -8.27
N GLU A 242 -20.29 16.85 -9.36
CA GLU A 242 -20.03 18.20 -9.83
C GLU A 242 -21.15 18.67 -10.75
N PHE A 243 -21.63 19.88 -10.47
CA PHE A 243 -22.66 20.58 -11.23
C PHE A 243 -22.15 21.96 -11.63
N ARG A 244 -22.69 22.48 -12.72
CA ARG A 244 -22.36 23.81 -13.25
C ARG A 244 -23.60 24.71 -13.22
N ALA A 245 -23.38 25.98 -12.90
CA ALA A 245 -24.39 27.03 -12.96
C ALA A 245 -23.85 28.26 -13.69
N SER A 246 -24.75 29.04 -14.26
CA SER A 246 -24.43 30.31 -14.91
C SER A 246 -24.27 31.40 -13.87
N PHE A 247 -23.15 32.11 -13.89
CA PHE A 247 -22.91 33.26 -13.02
C PHE A 247 -22.31 34.40 -13.83
N ARG A 248 -23.15 35.38 -14.18
CA ARG A 248 -22.80 36.52 -15.03
C ARG A 248 -22.29 36.06 -16.39
N ASP A 249 -21.02 36.31 -16.70
CA ASP A 249 -20.32 35.94 -17.92
C ASP A 249 -19.52 34.63 -17.78
N LYS A 250 -19.57 33.97 -16.61
CA LYS A 250 -18.81 32.77 -16.29
C LYS A 250 -19.72 31.57 -15.97
N MET A 251 -19.19 30.37 -16.17
CA MET A 251 -19.76 29.15 -15.58
C MET A 251 -19.03 28.85 -14.27
N VAL A 252 -19.79 28.65 -13.19
CA VAL A 252 -19.26 28.28 -11.87
C VAL A 252 -19.55 26.81 -11.57
N GLU A 253 -18.61 26.16 -10.88
CA GLU A 253 -18.68 24.73 -10.55
C GLU A 253 -18.92 24.53 -9.06
N PHE A 254 -19.87 23.64 -8.75
CA PHE A 254 -20.19 23.22 -7.39
C PHE A 254 -20.09 21.70 -7.28
N THR A 255 -19.37 21.20 -6.29
CA THR A 255 -19.37 19.78 -5.95
C THR A 255 -20.29 19.49 -4.79
N TRP A 256 -21.31 18.66 -5.03
CA TRP A 256 -22.21 18.13 -4.01
C TRP A 256 -21.64 16.86 -3.36
N VAL A 257 -21.22 17.06 -2.11
CA VAL A 257 -20.66 16.23 -1.04
C VAL A 257 -21.56 15.42 -0.10
N PRO A 258 -22.34 14.39 -0.46
CA PRO A 258 -23.26 13.75 0.49
C PRO A 258 -22.54 13.22 1.75
N LEU A 259 -23.03 13.60 2.92
CA LEU A 259 -22.47 13.22 4.22
C LEU A 259 -23.04 11.89 4.71
N ASP A 260 -22.24 11.21 5.56
CA ASP A 260 -22.61 9.97 6.26
C ASP A 260 -22.94 8.76 5.39
N ILE A 261 -22.48 8.76 4.14
CA ILE A 261 -22.68 7.63 3.21
C ILE A 261 -21.39 6.84 3.00
N ASN A 262 -21.19 5.84 3.88
CA ASN A 262 -20.00 5.00 3.86
C ASN A 262 -20.26 3.56 3.38
N SER A 263 -21.49 3.28 2.90
CA SER A 263 -21.87 1.94 2.43
C SER A 263 -22.45 1.96 1.01
N PRO A 264 -22.12 0.96 0.17
CA PRO A 264 -22.69 0.85 -1.18
C PRO A 264 -24.22 0.84 -1.17
N LYS A 265 -24.83 0.17 -0.19
CA LYS A 265 -26.29 0.07 -0.07
C LYS A 265 -26.90 1.44 0.27
N ALA A 266 -26.37 2.13 1.28
CA ALA A 266 -26.87 3.45 1.66
C ALA A 266 -26.74 4.47 0.50
N PHE A 267 -25.66 4.41 -0.28
CA PHE A 267 -25.51 5.28 -1.46
C PHE A 267 -26.49 4.94 -2.57
N ALA A 268 -26.70 3.65 -2.86
CA ALA A 268 -27.70 3.23 -3.84
C ALA A 268 -29.13 3.61 -3.42
N ASP A 269 -29.46 3.47 -2.14
CA ASP A 269 -30.76 3.85 -1.59
C ASP A 269 -30.96 5.38 -1.66
N LEU A 270 -29.90 6.17 -1.44
CA LEU A 270 -29.91 7.62 -1.64
C LEU A 270 -30.23 7.99 -3.08
N LEU A 271 -29.54 7.41 -4.06
CA LEU A 271 -29.75 7.71 -5.48
C LEU A 271 -31.15 7.32 -5.98
N ARG A 272 -31.82 6.36 -5.32
CA ARG A 272 -33.19 5.94 -5.66
C ARG A 272 -34.27 6.81 -5.03
N ARG A 273 -33.93 7.69 -4.10
CA ARG A 273 -34.91 8.58 -3.47
C ARG A 273 -35.50 9.50 -4.55
N PRO A 274 -36.83 9.63 -4.67
CA PRO A 274 -37.46 10.22 -5.85
C PRO A 274 -37.09 11.68 -6.11
N ASP A 275 -36.83 12.44 -5.06
CA ASP A 275 -36.37 13.83 -5.13
C ASP A 275 -34.92 13.95 -5.66
N ILE A 276 -34.01 13.09 -5.21
CA ILE A 276 -32.62 13.04 -5.71
C ILE A 276 -32.58 12.48 -7.13
N ALA A 277 -33.30 11.40 -7.40
CA ALA A 277 -33.40 10.83 -8.73
C ALA A 277 -33.97 11.86 -9.72
N GLY A 278 -35.01 12.60 -9.31
CA GLY A 278 -35.57 13.73 -10.04
C GLY A 278 -34.52 14.79 -10.38
N ALA A 279 -33.80 15.30 -9.37
CA ALA A 279 -32.73 16.27 -9.58
C ALA A 279 -31.65 15.74 -10.54
N LEU A 280 -31.13 14.53 -10.33
CA LEU A 280 -30.07 13.95 -11.18
C LEU A 280 -30.53 13.70 -12.62
N SER A 281 -31.79 13.28 -12.82
CA SER A 281 -32.38 13.07 -14.15
C SER A 281 -32.44 14.37 -14.96
N GLU A 282 -32.65 15.50 -14.29
CA GLU A 282 -32.66 16.79 -14.95
C GLU A 282 -31.29 17.15 -15.54
N TYR A 283 -30.23 16.87 -14.77
CA TYR A 283 -28.85 17.08 -15.20
C TYR A 283 -28.33 16.00 -16.16
N ALA A 284 -29.02 14.86 -16.31
CA ALA A 284 -28.66 13.85 -17.30
C ALA A 284 -28.73 14.41 -18.75
N ALA A 285 -29.60 15.39 -19.01
CA ALA A 285 -29.66 16.10 -20.29
C ALA A 285 -28.33 16.81 -20.64
N VAL A 286 -27.59 17.27 -19.63
CA VAL A 286 -26.26 17.88 -19.80
C VAL A 286 -25.27 16.86 -20.34
N ASN A 287 -25.32 15.62 -19.86
CA ASN A 287 -24.42 14.56 -20.32
C ASN A 287 -24.68 14.22 -21.80
N THR A 288 -25.95 14.14 -22.21
CA THR A 288 -26.33 13.93 -23.61
C THR A 288 -25.86 15.07 -24.50
N TRP A 289 -26.02 16.32 -24.05
CA TRP A 289 -25.55 17.49 -24.78
C TRP A 289 -24.03 17.51 -24.92
N MET A 290 -23.29 17.18 -23.86
CA MET A 290 -21.83 17.09 -23.87
C MET A 290 -21.33 16.02 -24.84
N GLN A 291 -22.00 14.86 -24.89
CA GLN A 291 -21.69 13.82 -25.86
C GLN A 291 -21.85 14.34 -27.30
N GLU A 292 -22.97 14.97 -27.63
CA GLU A 292 -23.19 15.52 -28.98
C GLU A 292 -22.19 16.66 -29.29
N HIS A 293 -21.82 17.48 -28.32
CA HIS A 293 -20.79 18.49 -28.47
C HIS A 293 -19.43 17.87 -28.84
N VAL A 294 -19.01 16.79 -28.18
CA VAL A 294 -17.77 16.07 -28.50
C VAL A 294 -17.84 15.41 -29.89
N LEU A 295 -19.00 14.85 -30.28
CA LEU A 295 -19.18 14.32 -31.63
C LEU A 295 -19.07 15.42 -32.70
N ARG A 296 -19.58 16.63 -32.43
CA ARG A 296 -19.36 17.78 -33.32
C ARG A 296 -17.89 18.16 -33.43
N LEU A 297 -17.12 18.12 -32.33
CA LEU A 297 -15.66 18.32 -32.38
C LEU A 297 -14.97 17.25 -33.22
N LEU A 298 -15.40 15.99 -33.14
CA LEU A 298 -14.89 14.91 -33.99
C LEU A 298 -15.19 15.17 -35.48
N ARG A 299 -16.40 15.66 -35.80
CA ARG A 299 -16.74 16.08 -37.17
C ARG A 299 -15.84 17.20 -37.66
N ALA A 300 -15.64 18.24 -36.84
CA ALA A 300 -14.75 19.36 -37.14
C ALA A 300 -13.28 18.91 -37.31
N TRP A 301 -12.82 17.97 -36.49
CA TRP A 301 -11.52 17.34 -36.66
C TRP A 301 -11.38 16.68 -38.03
N ASN A 302 -12.34 15.84 -38.42
CA ASN A 302 -12.30 15.13 -39.70
C ASN A 302 -12.34 16.07 -40.92
N THR A 303 -13.09 17.18 -40.84
CA THR A 303 -13.30 18.08 -41.99
C THR A 303 -12.26 19.19 -42.10
N ILE A 304 -11.77 19.72 -40.97
CA ILE A 304 -10.90 20.91 -40.93
C ILE A 304 -9.48 20.53 -40.51
N HIS A 305 -9.33 19.88 -39.35
CA HIS A 305 -8.03 19.75 -38.68
C HIS A 305 -7.18 18.60 -39.24
N ALA A 306 -7.78 17.44 -39.50
CA ALA A 306 -7.11 16.28 -40.08
C ALA A 306 -6.47 16.58 -41.45
N PRO A 307 -7.18 17.21 -42.43
CA PRO A 307 -6.56 17.60 -43.69
C PRO A 307 -5.42 18.60 -43.51
N ARG A 308 -5.57 19.56 -42.60
CA ARG A 308 -4.55 20.58 -42.30
C ARG A 308 -3.28 19.95 -41.71
N LEU A 309 -3.42 19.05 -40.73
CA LEU A 309 -2.30 18.35 -40.12
C LEU A 309 -1.62 17.41 -41.12
N ALA A 310 -2.39 16.66 -41.91
CA ALA A 310 -1.83 15.81 -42.98
C ALA A 310 -0.99 16.62 -43.98
N GLY A 311 -1.47 17.81 -44.36
CA GLY A 311 -0.72 18.75 -45.20
C GLY A 311 0.59 19.25 -44.56
N GLN A 312 0.59 19.55 -43.25
CA GLN A 312 1.80 19.93 -42.51
C GLN A 312 2.82 18.79 -42.44
N LEU A 313 2.35 17.54 -42.35
CA LEU A 313 3.20 16.35 -42.24
C LEU A 313 3.61 15.76 -43.59
N GLY A 314 3.06 16.25 -44.70
CA GLY A 314 3.32 15.72 -46.04
C GLY A 314 2.80 14.29 -46.24
N ILE A 315 1.77 13.88 -45.49
CA ILE A 315 1.16 12.54 -45.59
C ILE A 315 -0.22 12.63 -46.27
N PRO A 316 -0.68 11.55 -46.94
CA PRO A 316 -2.05 11.50 -47.44
C PRO A 316 -3.05 11.61 -46.29
N VAL A 317 -4.16 12.33 -46.51
CA VAL A 317 -5.20 12.51 -45.48
C VAL A 317 -5.76 11.14 -45.09
N PRO A 318 -5.70 10.75 -43.81
CA PRO A 318 -6.25 9.49 -43.33
C PRO A 318 -7.76 9.39 -43.51
N SER A 319 -8.29 8.17 -43.48
CA SER A 319 -9.74 7.96 -43.51
C SER A 319 -10.42 8.66 -42.30
N PRO A 320 -11.59 9.29 -42.49
CA PRO A 320 -12.30 9.96 -41.40
C PRO A 320 -12.60 9.02 -40.24
N LEU A 321 -12.39 9.51 -39.03
CA LEU A 321 -12.66 8.78 -37.80
C LEU A 321 -14.18 8.65 -37.60
N LYS A 322 -14.69 7.43 -37.42
CA LYS A 322 -16.14 7.16 -37.28
C LYS A 322 -16.62 7.44 -35.86
N GLU A 323 -17.78 8.06 -35.72
CA GLU A 323 -18.42 8.32 -34.42
C GLU A 323 -18.66 7.04 -33.61
N GLY A 324 -19.16 5.97 -34.25
CA GLY A 324 -19.35 4.68 -33.58
C GLY A 324 -18.04 4.05 -33.08
N GLY A 325 -16.91 4.31 -33.77
CA GLY A 325 -15.59 3.88 -33.32
C GLY A 325 -15.13 4.63 -32.08
N PHE A 326 -15.38 5.94 -32.02
CA PHE A 326 -15.11 6.75 -30.83
C PHE A 326 -15.98 6.34 -29.64
N LEU A 327 -17.29 6.17 -29.83
CA LEU A 327 -18.19 5.75 -28.74
C LEU A 327 -17.84 4.35 -28.23
N ALA A 328 -17.44 3.41 -29.10
CA ALA A 328 -16.93 2.11 -28.69
C ALA A 328 -15.61 2.20 -27.92
N TYR A 329 -14.72 3.12 -28.30
CA TYR A 329 -13.48 3.40 -27.56
C TYR A 329 -13.74 3.95 -26.15
N VAL A 330 -14.74 4.82 -25.99
CA VAL A 330 -15.15 5.37 -24.69
C VAL A 330 -15.90 4.32 -23.85
N GLY A 331 -16.69 3.45 -24.47
CA GLY A 331 -17.47 2.42 -23.81
C GLY A 331 -18.62 2.99 -22.97
N HIS A 332 -18.78 2.51 -21.74
CA HIS A 332 -19.81 3.00 -20.79
C HIS A 332 -19.44 4.32 -20.08
N ARG A 333 -18.30 4.93 -20.43
CA ARG A 333 -17.77 6.13 -19.77
C ARG A 333 -18.39 7.39 -20.36
N GLN A 334 -18.27 8.51 -19.66
CA GLN A 334 -18.73 9.80 -20.19
C GLN A 334 -17.78 10.34 -21.28
N PRO A 335 -18.25 10.60 -22.52
CA PRO A 335 -17.43 11.20 -23.56
C PRO A 335 -16.94 12.61 -23.16
N SER A 336 -15.67 12.90 -23.47
CA SER A 336 -15.06 14.21 -23.17
C SER A 336 -14.08 14.61 -24.28
N SER A 337 -13.70 15.89 -24.34
CA SER A 337 -12.68 16.36 -25.29
C SER A 337 -11.32 15.70 -25.07
N LEU A 338 -11.01 15.29 -23.83
CA LEU A 338 -9.81 14.52 -23.52
C LEU A 338 -9.86 13.11 -24.12
N HIS A 339 -11.00 12.42 -23.99
CA HIS A 339 -11.21 11.12 -24.64
C HIS A 339 -11.07 11.22 -26.16
N LEU A 340 -11.59 12.30 -26.75
CA LEU A 340 -11.47 12.54 -28.18
C LEU A 340 -10.01 12.76 -28.59
N ALA A 341 -9.25 13.57 -27.84
CA ALA A 341 -7.84 13.82 -28.11
C ALA A 341 -7.00 12.52 -28.06
N GLU A 342 -7.26 11.65 -27.09
CA GLU A 342 -6.59 10.34 -27.00
C GLU A 342 -6.98 9.39 -28.13
N TYR A 343 -8.27 9.37 -28.49
CA TYR A 343 -8.73 8.56 -29.62
C TYR A 343 -8.03 9.01 -30.91
N ILE A 344 -7.99 10.32 -31.16
CA ILE A 344 -7.26 10.90 -32.29
C ILE A 344 -5.78 10.51 -32.22
N PHE A 345 -5.13 10.72 -31.08
CA PHE A 345 -3.73 10.35 -30.87
C PHE A 345 -3.49 8.87 -31.18
N SER A 346 -4.34 7.96 -30.71
CA SER A 346 -4.19 6.52 -30.94
C SER A 346 -4.19 6.13 -32.42
N GLN A 347 -4.92 6.88 -33.25
CA GLN A 347 -5.03 6.62 -34.69
C GLN A 347 -3.94 7.36 -35.50
N TRP A 348 -3.52 8.54 -35.03
CA TRP A 348 -2.55 9.40 -35.73
C TRP A 348 -1.10 9.20 -35.29
N ALA A 349 -0.84 8.70 -34.09
CA ALA A 349 0.51 8.52 -33.56
C ALA A 349 1.41 7.63 -34.41
N PRO A 350 0.95 6.49 -34.97
CA PRO A 350 1.78 5.67 -35.86
C PRO A 350 2.19 6.43 -37.13
N LEU A 351 1.26 7.19 -37.71
CA LEU A 351 1.50 7.99 -38.91
C LEU A 351 2.46 9.15 -38.63
N ALA A 352 2.29 9.81 -37.49
CA ALA A 352 3.17 10.87 -37.01
C ALA A 352 4.60 10.35 -36.77
N HIS A 353 4.76 9.16 -36.19
CA HIS A 353 6.08 8.53 -35.99
C HIS A 353 6.76 8.16 -37.30
N GLU A 354 6.01 7.61 -38.26
CA GLU A 354 6.54 7.29 -39.59
C GLU A 354 6.99 8.56 -40.33
N ALA A 355 6.17 9.62 -40.30
CA ALA A 355 6.49 10.92 -40.86
C ALA A 355 7.75 11.54 -40.20
N ALA A 356 7.85 11.49 -38.86
CA ALA A 356 9.02 11.96 -38.12
C ALA A 356 10.30 11.20 -38.53
N GLY A 357 10.22 9.87 -38.70
CA GLY A 357 11.34 9.05 -39.18
C GLY A 357 11.78 9.41 -40.60
N ASN A 358 10.84 9.76 -41.48
CA ASN A 358 11.14 10.23 -42.84
C ASN A 358 11.79 11.61 -42.83
N LEU A 359 11.28 12.53 -42.01
CA LEU A 359 11.82 13.88 -41.84
C LEU A 359 13.21 13.88 -41.22
N ARG A 360 13.49 13.00 -40.24
CA ARG A 360 14.84 12.82 -39.69
C ARG A 360 15.85 12.38 -40.76
N ARG A 361 15.47 11.46 -41.65
CA ARG A 361 16.31 11.04 -42.79
C ARG A 361 16.54 12.16 -43.80
N GLN A 362 15.54 13.02 -44.04
CA GLN A 362 15.70 14.20 -44.90
C GLN A 362 16.59 15.27 -44.24
N MET A 363 16.49 15.44 -42.92
CA MET A 363 17.29 16.38 -42.14
C MET A 363 18.79 16.07 -42.19
N GLU A 364 19.18 14.79 -42.31
CA GLU A 364 20.57 14.36 -42.49
C GLU A 364 21.18 14.85 -43.81
N GLN A 365 20.34 15.13 -44.83
CA GLN A 365 20.75 15.56 -46.17
C GLN A 365 20.63 17.07 -46.38
N GLN A 366 20.14 17.81 -45.38
CA GLN A 366 19.88 19.25 -45.46
C GLN A 366 20.88 20.07 -44.61
N HIS A 367 21.16 21.30 -45.03
CA HIS A 367 22.05 22.25 -44.35
C HIS A 367 21.42 23.64 -44.22
N GLY A 368 21.88 24.44 -43.26
CA GLY A 368 21.39 25.80 -43.02
C GLY A 368 19.94 25.84 -42.52
N ASP A 369 19.18 26.85 -42.95
CA ASP A 369 17.82 27.13 -42.48
C ASP A 369 16.82 26.01 -42.77
N ALA A 370 17.02 25.23 -43.85
CA ALA A 370 16.19 24.08 -44.17
C ALA A 370 16.26 23.00 -43.09
N ARG A 371 17.47 22.75 -42.55
CA ARG A 371 17.67 21.80 -41.45
C ARG A 371 17.01 22.27 -40.15
N ALA A 372 17.02 23.58 -39.89
CA ALA A 372 16.36 24.16 -38.72
C ALA A 372 14.82 24.04 -38.82
N ALA A 373 14.24 24.28 -40.01
CA ALA A 373 12.82 24.12 -40.24
C ALA A 373 12.36 22.66 -40.10
N THR A 374 13.10 21.70 -40.67
CA THR A 374 12.80 20.26 -40.51
C THR A 374 13.00 19.80 -39.08
N ARG A 375 13.98 20.34 -38.35
CA ARG A 375 14.17 20.06 -36.92
C ARG A 375 12.97 20.53 -36.10
N ALA A 376 12.48 21.74 -36.32
CA ALA A 376 11.30 22.26 -35.64
C ALA A 376 10.05 21.41 -35.94
N LEU A 377 9.91 20.91 -37.17
CA LEU A 377 8.83 19.99 -37.55
C LEU A 377 8.93 18.64 -36.81
N VAL A 378 10.13 18.08 -36.69
CA VAL A 378 10.38 16.84 -35.93
C VAL A 378 10.13 17.05 -34.44
N GLU A 379 10.54 18.18 -33.88
CA GLU A 379 10.27 18.54 -32.48
C GLU A 379 8.75 18.68 -32.24
N SER A 380 8.00 19.33 -33.15
CA SER A 380 6.53 19.40 -33.05
C SER A 380 5.82 18.04 -33.13
N LEU A 381 6.41 17.07 -33.85
CA LEU A 381 5.93 15.69 -33.94
C LEU A 381 6.27 14.86 -32.71
N GLU A 382 7.39 15.15 -32.06
CA GLU A 382 7.76 14.56 -30.77
C GLU A 382 6.85 15.06 -29.64
N ASP A 383 6.38 16.32 -29.75
CA ASP A 383 5.40 16.93 -28.84
C ASP A 383 3.93 16.63 -29.19
N PHE A 384 3.69 15.74 -30.16
CA PHE A 384 2.35 15.28 -30.53
C PHE A 384 1.80 14.33 -29.44
N VAL A 385 1.26 14.91 -28.36
CA VAL A 385 0.63 14.17 -27.26
C VAL A 385 -0.86 14.55 -27.12
N PRO A 386 -1.70 13.73 -26.46
CA PRO A 386 -3.12 14.03 -26.30
C PRO A 386 -3.42 15.42 -25.71
N ASP A 387 -2.57 15.91 -24.78
CA ASP A 387 -2.73 17.24 -24.20
C ASP A 387 -2.54 18.35 -25.26
N THR A 388 -1.54 18.24 -26.14
CA THR A 388 -1.28 19.16 -27.26
C THR A 388 -2.45 19.15 -28.24
N ILE A 389 -2.95 17.96 -28.62
CA ILE A 389 -4.12 17.84 -29.52
C ILE A 389 -5.32 18.58 -28.94
N ARG A 390 -5.57 18.41 -27.64
CA ARG A 390 -6.69 19.06 -26.95
C ARG A 390 -6.53 20.59 -26.89
N ALA A 391 -5.32 21.08 -26.61
CA ALA A 391 -5.04 22.50 -26.44
C ALA A 391 -5.00 23.26 -27.77
N GLU A 392 -4.40 22.66 -28.81
CA GLU A 392 -4.18 23.34 -30.09
C GLU A 392 -5.34 23.15 -31.07
N TRP A 393 -5.96 21.97 -31.12
CA TRP A 393 -6.88 21.61 -32.21
C TRP A 393 -8.33 21.47 -31.77
N LEU A 394 -8.57 21.07 -30.51
CA LEU A 394 -9.91 20.93 -29.94
C LEU A 394 -10.34 22.12 -29.07
N SER A 395 -9.55 23.21 -29.09
CA SER A 395 -9.82 24.40 -28.29
C SER A 395 -10.82 25.35 -28.96
N PRO A 396 -11.38 26.32 -28.19
CA PRO A 396 -12.24 27.36 -28.76
C PRO A 396 -11.58 28.17 -29.86
N ALA A 397 -10.28 28.48 -29.72
CA ALA A 397 -9.53 29.24 -30.71
C ALA A 397 -9.45 28.53 -32.06
N ALA A 398 -9.36 27.19 -32.05
CA ALA A 398 -9.31 26.38 -33.26
C ALA A 398 -10.70 26.08 -33.86
N ASN A 399 -11.78 26.26 -33.09
CA ASN A 399 -13.14 25.95 -33.49
C ASN A 399 -14.10 27.13 -33.18
N PRO A 400 -13.92 28.29 -33.82
CA PRO A 400 -14.63 29.52 -33.48
C PRO A 400 -16.15 29.45 -33.72
N ASP A 401 -16.60 28.62 -34.67
CA ASP A 401 -18.03 28.43 -34.98
C ASP A 401 -18.76 27.56 -33.94
N MET A 402 -18.03 26.99 -32.98
CA MET A 402 -18.58 26.11 -31.95
C MET A 402 -18.74 26.82 -30.62
N VAL A 403 -19.88 26.58 -29.97
CA VAL A 403 -20.14 27.06 -28.61
C VAL A 403 -19.52 26.10 -27.60
N PHE A 404 -18.64 26.62 -26.74
CA PHE A 404 -18.03 25.88 -25.64
C PHE A 404 -18.70 26.21 -24.30
N PRO A 405 -18.87 25.22 -23.39
CA PRO A 405 -19.54 25.40 -22.11
C PRO A 405 -18.63 26.06 -21.05
N TYR A 406 -17.87 27.09 -21.43
CA TYR A 406 -17.06 27.92 -20.53
C TYR A 406 -17.79 29.19 -20.10
N THR A 407 -18.65 29.70 -20.98
CA THR A 407 -19.46 30.90 -20.76
C THR A 407 -20.94 30.57 -20.98
N PRO A 408 -21.87 31.23 -20.28
CA PRO A 408 -23.29 31.03 -20.50
C PRO A 408 -23.69 31.34 -21.95
N HIS A 409 -24.42 30.43 -22.60
CA HIS A 409 -24.92 30.62 -23.96
C HIS A 409 -26.29 29.95 -24.13
N LYS A 410 -27.19 30.57 -24.91
CA LYS A 410 -28.58 30.10 -25.08
C LYS A 410 -28.72 28.68 -25.65
N SER A 411 -27.67 28.15 -26.28
CA SER A 411 -27.65 26.79 -26.83
C SER A 411 -27.26 25.72 -25.80
N LEU A 412 -26.88 26.12 -24.58
CA LEU A 412 -26.62 25.21 -23.48
C LEU A 412 -27.96 24.71 -22.90
N PRO A 413 -28.01 23.51 -22.30
CA PRO A 413 -29.20 23.04 -21.59
C PRO A 413 -29.66 24.04 -20.52
N ASP A 414 -30.99 24.22 -20.39
CA ASP A 414 -31.61 25.22 -19.49
C ASP A 414 -31.11 25.11 -18.04
N VAL A 415 -30.82 23.89 -17.59
CA VAL A 415 -30.33 23.60 -16.24
C VAL A 415 -28.98 24.27 -15.97
N LEU A 416 -28.10 24.39 -16.97
CA LEU A 416 -26.82 25.09 -16.86
C LEU A 416 -26.98 26.62 -16.84
N LEU A 417 -28.08 27.13 -17.39
CA LEU A 417 -28.37 28.56 -17.46
C LEU A 417 -29.01 29.09 -16.18
N ARG A 418 -29.30 28.22 -15.21
CA ARG A 418 -29.81 28.61 -13.90
C ARG A 418 -28.76 29.40 -13.12
N GLU A 419 -29.26 30.37 -12.36
CA GLU A 419 -28.46 31.10 -11.39
C GLU A 419 -27.99 30.16 -10.26
N PRO A 420 -26.84 30.43 -9.63
CA PRO A 420 -26.27 29.55 -8.60
C PRO A 420 -27.21 29.34 -7.41
N GLU A 421 -28.00 30.37 -7.07
CA GLU A 421 -29.00 30.33 -5.99
C GLU A 421 -30.03 29.21 -6.20
N ALA A 422 -30.57 29.10 -7.42
CA ALA A 422 -31.56 28.07 -7.74
C ALA A 422 -30.96 26.66 -7.67
N LEU A 423 -29.69 26.50 -8.06
CA LEU A 423 -28.97 25.23 -7.93
C LEU A 423 -28.76 24.86 -6.45
N LEU A 424 -28.34 25.82 -5.63
CA LEU A 424 -28.12 25.61 -4.20
C LEU A 424 -29.42 25.29 -3.45
N GLU A 425 -30.50 26.00 -3.77
CA GLU A 425 -31.84 25.77 -3.20
C GLU A 425 -32.41 24.40 -3.63
N ALA A 426 -32.09 23.92 -4.83
CA ALA A 426 -32.51 22.61 -5.29
C ALA A 426 -31.73 21.46 -4.62
N LEU A 427 -30.41 21.58 -4.46
CA LEU A 427 -29.55 20.46 -4.06
C LEU A 427 -29.28 20.36 -2.56
N THR A 428 -29.17 21.50 -1.86
CA THR A 428 -28.78 21.52 -0.44
C THR A 428 -29.83 20.87 0.48
N PRO A 429 -31.14 21.07 0.28
CA PRO A 429 -32.18 20.46 1.13
C PRO A 429 -32.32 18.95 0.93
N LEU A 430 -31.82 18.38 -0.17
CA LEU A 430 -31.98 16.97 -0.48
C LEU A 430 -31.34 16.12 0.64
N HIS A 431 -30.08 16.34 0.96
CA HIS A 431 -29.39 15.53 1.96
C HIS A 431 -28.31 16.37 2.64
N PRO A 432 -28.00 16.13 3.93
CA PRO A 432 -26.82 16.71 4.56
C PRO A 432 -25.60 16.52 3.67
N CYS A 433 -25.01 17.62 3.24
CA CYS A 433 -23.96 17.61 2.24
C CYS A 433 -22.90 18.67 2.49
N GLN A 434 -21.77 18.50 1.83
CA GLN A 434 -20.78 19.54 1.64
C GLN A 434 -20.98 20.13 0.25
N MET A 435 -21.33 21.40 0.16
CA MET A 435 -21.36 22.10 -1.11
C MET A 435 -20.03 22.81 -1.27
N VAL A 436 -19.20 22.31 -2.18
CA VAL A 436 -17.85 22.82 -2.43
C VAL A 436 -17.89 23.73 -3.66
N LEU A 437 -17.50 24.99 -3.51
CA LEU A 437 -17.33 25.90 -4.64
C LEU A 437 -15.91 25.78 -5.21
N ASN A 438 -15.79 25.51 -6.52
CA ASN A 438 -14.50 25.59 -7.23
C ASN A 438 -14.09 27.07 -7.39
N LEU A 439 -12.81 27.38 -7.16
CA LEU A 439 -12.26 28.74 -7.22
C LEU A 439 -11.59 29.08 -8.56
N ALA A 440 -11.46 28.14 -9.50
CA ALA A 440 -10.84 28.36 -10.80
C ALA A 440 -11.40 29.59 -11.53
N GLY A 441 -10.53 30.55 -11.84
CA GLY A 441 -10.91 31.78 -12.57
C GLY A 441 -11.85 32.73 -11.80
N LEU A 442 -12.07 32.50 -10.51
CA LEU A 442 -12.89 33.36 -9.67
C LEU A 442 -12.06 34.44 -8.98
N THR A 443 -12.62 35.65 -8.95
CA THR A 443 -12.05 36.78 -8.20
C THR A 443 -12.59 36.79 -6.76
N PRO A 444 -11.95 37.52 -5.83
CA PRO A 444 -12.50 37.70 -4.47
C PRO A 444 -13.90 38.32 -4.47
N GLN A 445 -14.22 39.12 -5.49
CA GLN A 445 -15.54 39.73 -5.71
C GLN A 445 -16.59 38.67 -6.10
N ASP A 446 -16.21 37.75 -7.00
CA ASP A 446 -17.05 36.63 -7.40
C ASP A 446 -17.39 35.75 -6.20
N VAL A 447 -16.37 35.38 -5.42
CA VAL A 447 -16.56 34.54 -4.23
C VAL A 447 -17.42 35.27 -3.18
N LEU A 448 -17.16 36.54 -2.89
CA LEU A 448 -17.97 37.31 -1.93
C LEU A 448 -19.45 37.38 -2.35
N GLU A 449 -19.72 37.64 -3.63
CA GLU A 449 -21.08 37.67 -4.17
C GLU A 449 -21.76 36.29 -4.10
N LEU A 450 -21.04 35.22 -4.46
CA LEU A 450 -21.56 33.84 -4.39
C LEU A 450 -21.86 33.42 -2.95
N LEU A 451 -20.99 33.74 -1.99
CA LEU A 451 -21.22 33.46 -0.57
C LEU A 451 -22.43 34.22 -0.03
N TRP A 452 -22.60 35.49 -0.42
CA TRP A 452 -23.75 36.30 -0.04
C TRP A 452 -25.07 35.74 -0.60
N ARG A 453 -25.09 35.44 -1.91
CA ARG A 453 -26.24 34.87 -2.62
C ARG A 453 -26.58 33.47 -2.13
N GLY A 454 -25.54 32.68 -1.81
CA GLY A 454 -25.68 31.32 -1.29
C GLY A 454 -26.21 31.24 0.14
N LYS A 455 -26.25 32.34 0.92
CA LYS A 455 -26.86 32.42 2.26
C LYS A 455 -26.45 31.27 3.21
N GLY A 456 -25.19 30.83 3.14
CA GLY A 456 -24.65 29.73 3.95
C GLY A 456 -24.79 28.32 3.34
N HIS A 457 -25.46 28.16 2.18
CA HIS A 457 -25.56 26.87 1.49
C HIS A 457 -24.21 26.40 0.91
N ILE A 458 -23.31 27.32 0.56
CA ILE A 458 -21.93 27.00 0.19
C ILE A 458 -21.16 26.73 1.48
N THR A 459 -20.81 25.48 1.76
CA THR A 459 -20.20 25.09 3.04
C THR A 459 -18.68 24.94 2.96
N HIS A 460 -18.11 24.75 1.78
CA HIS A 460 -16.67 24.62 1.58
C HIS A 460 -16.21 25.37 0.33
N LEU A 461 -14.96 25.80 0.32
CA LEU A 461 -14.24 26.25 -0.87
C LEU A 461 -13.21 25.20 -1.27
N GLU A 462 -13.08 24.90 -2.56
CA GLU A 462 -11.91 24.20 -3.10
C GLU A 462 -10.74 25.17 -3.12
N LEU A 463 -10.16 25.35 -1.93
CA LEU A 463 -9.16 26.36 -1.67
C LEU A 463 -7.91 26.17 -2.54
N PHE A 464 -7.52 24.92 -2.83
CA PHE A 464 -6.34 24.68 -3.63
C PHE A 464 -6.50 23.42 -4.50
N ASN A 465 -6.43 23.62 -5.81
CA ASN A 465 -6.42 22.56 -6.81
C ASN A 465 -5.11 22.60 -7.58
N LEU A 466 -4.33 21.51 -7.51
CA LEU A 466 -2.96 21.51 -8.05
C LEU A 466 -2.91 21.75 -9.56
N ARG A 467 -3.87 21.19 -10.31
CA ARG A 467 -3.90 21.30 -11.77
C ARG A 467 -4.24 22.73 -12.19
N GLU A 468 -5.24 23.32 -11.56
CA GLU A 468 -5.69 24.68 -11.82
C GLU A 468 -4.63 25.71 -11.40
N TRP A 469 -3.94 25.47 -10.28
CA TRP A 469 -2.80 26.29 -9.85
C TRP A 469 -1.66 26.27 -10.87
N THR A 470 -1.28 25.07 -11.34
CA THR A 470 -0.23 24.92 -12.36
C THR A 470 -0.64 25.58 -13.68
N GLY A 471 -1.93 25.63 -13.98
CA GLY A 471 -2.51 26.30 -15.14
C GLY A 471 -2.74 27.80 -14.98
N GLY A 472 -2.36 28.43 -13.87
CA GLY A 472 -2.54 29.86 -13.62
C GLY A 472 -3.99 30.30 -13.41
N GLN A 473 -4.87 29.41 -12.94
CA GLN A 473 -6.29 29.71 -12.74
C GLN A 473 -6.63 30.11 -11.29
N LEU A 474 -5.66 30.05 -10.38
CA LEU A 474 -5.83 30.34 -8.94
C LEU A 474 -5.07 31.61 -8.49
N ASP A 475 -4.96 32.61 -9.36
CA ASP A 475 -4.20 33.85 -9.10
C ASP A 475 -4.64 34.62 -7.85
N HIS A 476 -5.91 34.50 -7.45
CA HIS A 476 -6.50 35.22 -6.33
C HIS A 476 -6.70 34.38 -5.06
N VAL A 477 -6.13 33.17 -5.01
CA VAL A 477 -6.36 32.21 -3.90
C VAL A 477 -6.00 32.78 -2.53
N GLU A 478 -4.92 33.56 -2.42
CA GLU A 478 -4.48 34.16 -1.16
C GLU A 478 -5.49 35.18 -0.63
N ALA A 479 -6.01 36.04 -1.52
CA ALA A 479 -7.03 37.02 -1.18
C ALA A 479 -8.36 36.36 -0.81
N ILE A 480 -8.74 35.29 -1.51
CA ILE A 480 -9.93 34.48 -1.19
C ILE A 480 -9.76 33.77 0.16
N ASN A 481 -8.57 33.24 0.46
CA ASN A 481 -8.27 32.64 1.76
C ASN A 481 -8.36 33.69 2.89
N CYS A 482 -7.90 34.92 2.65
CA CYS A 482 -8.04 36.01 3.61
C CYS A 482 -9.50 36.32 3.92
N LEU A 483 -10.37 36.34 2.89
CA LEU A 483 -11.82 36.50 3.07
C LEU A 483 -12.41 35.35 3.88
N GLN A 484 -12.13 34.10 3.49
CA GLN A 484 -12.59 32.91 4.21
C GLN A 484 -12.21 32.94 5.69
N ARG A 485 -10.95 33.27 5.99
CA ARG A 485 -10.45 33.38 7.36
C ARG A 485 -11.14 34.50 8.13
N ALA A 486 -11.32 35.67 7.52
CA ALA A 486 -12.02 36.78 8.16
C ALA A 486 -13.47 36.45 8.52
N ILE A 487 -14.16 35.66 7.68
CA ILE A 487 -15.50 35.11 7.98
C ILE A 487 -15.43 34.13 9.16
N ASN A 488 -14.51 33.16 9.11
CA ASN A 488 -14.42 32.07 10.10
C ASN A 488 -13.92 32.49 11.48
N GLU A 489 -13.02 33.49 11.55
CA GLU A 489 -12.51 34.06 12.80
C GLU A 489 -13.58 34.84 13.56
N GLY A 490 -14.66 35.26 12.87
CA GLY A 490 -15.75 36.03 13.46
C GLY A 490 -15.39 37.47 13.83
N SER A 491 -14.23 37.97 13.39
CA SER A 491 -13.79 39.34 13.63
C SER A 491 -14.40 40.30 12.61
N ILE A 492 -15.42 41.06 13.03
CA ILE A 492 -16.09 42.06 12.18
C ILE A 492 -15.10 43.11 11.67
N LEU A 493 -14.11 43.51 12.48
CA LEU A 493 -13.10 44.49 12.08
C LEU A 493 -12.27 43.99 10.89
N ARG A 494 -11.79 42.74 10.98
CA ARG A 494 -10.99 42.11 9.92
C ARG A 494 -11.84 41.86 8.68
N LEU A 495 -13.05 41.36 8.84
CA LEU A 495 -13.99 41.14 7.75
C LEU A 495 -14.30 42.45 7.01
N LYS A 496 -14.54 43.54 7.75
CA LYS A 496 -14.76 44.88 7.19
C LYS A 496 -13.54 45.37 6.41
N GLN A 497 -12.33 45.16 6.91
CA GLN A 497 -11.10 45.54 6.19
C GLN A 497 -10.97 44.80 4.86
N VAL A 498 -11.12 43.47 4.88
CA VAL A 498 -11.01 42.63 3.67
C VAL A 498 -12.10 42.98 2.67
N VAL A 499 -13.36 43.09 3.08
CA VAL A 499 -14.46 43.44 2.17
C VAL A 499 -14.30 44.84 1.60
N ARG A 500 -13.83 45.83 2.40
CA ARG A 500 -13.53 47.18 1.88
C ARG A 500 -12.43 47.17 0.83
N GLN A 501 -11.41 46.32 0.98
CA GLN A 501 -10.37 46.17 -0.02
C GLN A 501 -10.96 45.61 -1.33
N ILE A 502 -11.73 44.53 -1.24
CA ILE A 502 -12.41 43.90 -2.39
C ILE A 502 -13.31 44.92 -3.14
N VAL A 503 -14.02 45.78 -2.41
CA VAL A 503 -14.88 46.83 -2.98
C VAL A 503 -14.06 47.92 -3.68
N ARG A 504 -12.89 48.30 -3.14
CA ARG A 504 -12.03 49.38 -3.66
C ARG A 504 -11.29 49.02 -4.95
N GLU A 505 -11.00 47.75 -5.17
CA GLU A 505 -10.27 47.27 -6.35
C GLU A 505 -11.05 47.39 -7.68
N LYS A 506 -12.30 47.87 -7.66
CA LYS A 506 -13.16 48.08 -8.85
C LYS A 506 -13.33 49.56 -9.22
N PRO A 507 -13.38 49.91 -10.53
CA PRO A 507 -13.76 51.25 -11.00
C PRO A 507 -15.16 51.69 -10.51
N GLU A 508 -15.35 53.00 -10.32
CA GLU A 508 -16.62 53.63 -9.84
C GLU A 508 -17.86 53.19 -10.64
N ASP A 509 -17.73 52.97 -11.95
CA ASP A 509 -18.85 52.75 -12.89
C ASP A 509 -19.35 51.29 -12.98
N SER A 510 -18.94 50.39 -12.08
CA SER A 510 -19.35 48.99 -12.19
C SER A 510 -20.75 48.72 -11.60
N ALA A 511 -21.62 48.08 -12.39
CA ALA A 511 -22.94 47.58 -11.96
C ALA A 511 -22.93 46.64 -10.72
N ARG A 512 -21.77 46.12 -10.31
CA ARG A 512 -21.60 45.26 -9.12
C ARG A 512 -21.42 46.05 -7.82
N ARG A 513 -20.99 47.32 -7.92
CA ARG A 513 -20.61 48.13 -6.77
C ARG A 513 -21.76 48.34 -5.77
N PRO A 514 -23.03 48.56 -6.19
CA PRO A 514 -24.15 48.66 -5.25
C PRO A 514 -24.36 47.40 -4.41
N LEU A 515 -24.22 46.21 -5.02
CA LEU A 515 -24.36 44.93 -4.30
C LEU A 515 -23.23 44.73 -3.29
N LEU A 516 -21.97 44.97 -3.70
CA LEU A 516 -20.83 44.82 -2.79
C LEU A 516 -20.88 45.84 -1.64
N GLN A 517 -21.40 47.05 -1.90
CA GLN A 517 -21.65 48.05 -0.86
C GLN A 517 -22.75 47.58 0.10
N ALA A 518 -23.85 47.01 -0.41
CA ALA A 518 -24.89 46.43 0.43
C ALA A 518 -24.37 45.29 1.33
N ILE A 519 -23.47 44.44 0.81
CA ILE A 519 -22.79 43.41 1.61
C ILE A 519 -21.93 44.05 2.70
N LEU A 520 -21.17 45.09 2.36
CA LEU A 520 -20.35 45.84 3.31
C LEU A 520 -21.18 46.53 4.41
N ASP A 521 -22.39 46.98 4.09
CA ASP A 521 -23.32 47.57 5.06
C ASP A 521 -23.99 46.49 5.94
N GLN A 522 -24.08 45.25 5.44
CA GLN A 522 -24.72 44.11 6.12
C GLN A 522 -23.74 42.99 6.53
N LEU A 523 -22.49 43.33 6.87
CA LEU A 523 -21.48 42.34 7.31
C LEU A 523 -21.94 41.40 8.45
N PRO A 524 -22.69 41.84 9.47
CA PRO A 524 -23.17 40.94 10.52
C PRO A 524 -24.00 39.78 9.96
N ARG A 525 -24.78 40.04 8.90
CA ARG A 525 -25.61 39.02 8.24
C ARG A 525 -24.76 38.00 7.48
N LEU A 526 -23.72 38.45 6.79
CA LEU A 526 -22.76 37.56 6.13
C LEU A 526 -22.06 36.64 7.15
N GLN A 527 -21.72 37.17 8.31
CA GLN A 527 -21.13 36.39 9.39
C GLN A 527 -22.13 35.39 10.00
N GLU A 528 -23.39 35.80 10.17
CA GLU A 528 -24.46 34.94 10.69
C GLU A 528 -24.64 33.67 9.86
N PHE A 529 -24.52 33.75 8.53
CA PHE A 529 -24.58 32.59 7.63
C PHE A 529 -23.58 31.48 7.98
N TYR A 530 -22.45 31.83 8.59
CA TYR A 530 -21.35 30.92 8.92
C TYR A 530 -21.05 30.83 10.42
N ALA A 531 -21.93 31.38 11.27
CA ALA A 531 -21.73 31.40 12.71
C ALA A 531 -21.88 30.01 13.34
N SER A 532 -22.79 29.17 12.83
CA SER A 532 -23.05 27.81 13.33
C SER A 532 -22.09 26.77 12.74
N ALA A 533 -21.71 26.95 11.47
CA ALA A 533 -20.77 26.09 10.76
C ALA A 533 -19.83 26.95 9.92
N GLN A 534 -18.54 26.81 10.19
CA GLN A 534 -17.50 27.56 9.47
C GLN A 534 -17.37 27.12 8.02
N LEU A 535 -16.97 28.05 7.15
CA LEU A 535 -16.68 27.80 5.74
C LEU A 535 -15.39 26.97 5.62
N GLY A 536 -15.51 25.70 5.27
CA GLY A 536 -14.40 24.75 5.23
C GLY A 536 -13.53 24.86 3.97
N SER A 537 -12.36 24.19 4.00
CA SER A 537 -11.44 24.12 2.85
C SER A 537 -11.34 22.70 2.31
N ARG A 538 -11.24 22.58 0.98
CA ARG A 538 -10.88 21.36 0.24
C ARG A 538 -9.62 21.62 -0.57
N ILE A 539 -8.76 20.60 -0.63
CA ILE A 539 -7.49 20.65 -1.33
C ILE A 539 -7.35 19.36 -2.12
N GLY A 540 -7.19 19.46 -3.43
CA GLY A 540 -7.19 18.32 -4.35
C GLY A 540 -6.15 18.45 -5.44
N THR A 541 -5.89 17.36 -6.17
CA THR A 541 -4.95 17.38 -7.29
C THR A 541 -5.61 17.54 -8.66
N ASP A 542 -6.91 17.27 -8.78
CA ASP A 542 -7.60 17.04 -10.05
C ASP A 542 -6.84 16.08 -10.99
N SER A 543 -6.28 15.01 -10.39
CA SER A 543 -5.45 14.07 -11.13
C SER A 543 -6.30 13.13 -11.99
N THR A 544 -5.95 13.04 -13.27
CA THR A 544 -6.63 12.19 -14.26
C THR A 544 -5.77 11.02 -14.75
N SER A 545 -4.51 10.95 -14.33
CA SER A 545 -3.46 10.03 -14.84
C SER A 545 -3.22 10.10 -16.35
N ARG A 546 -3.79 11.10 -17.05
CA ARG A 546 -3.72 11.27 -18.51
C ARG A 546 -2.87 12.46 -18.93
N SER A 547 -2.71 13.45 -18.05
CA SER A 547 -1.89 14.63 -18.34
C SER A 547 -0.40 14.36 -18.13
N HIS A 548 0.40 14.71 -19.14
CA HIS A 548 1.84 14.50 -19.09
C HIS A 548 2.55 15.53 -18.20
N HIS A 549 2.01 16.74 -18.01
CA HIS A 549 2.72 17.85 -17.34
C HIS A 549 2.31 18.12 -15.87
N THR A 550 1.56 17.22 -15.23
CA THR A 550 1.05 17.44 -13.86
C THR A 550 1.52 16.36 -12.90
N HIS A 551 1.75 16.75 -11.64
CA HIS A 551 2.05 15.81 -10.57
C HIS A 551 0.90 14.80 -10.37
N GLY A 552 1.24 13.55 -10.04
CA GLY A 552 0.24 12.50 -9.80
C GLY A 552 -0.56 12.70 -8.51
N MET A 553 -1.68 11.96 -8.38
CA MET A 553 -2.59 11.98 -7.23
C MET A 553 -1.88 11.93 -5.86
N GLY A 554 -2.43 12.66 -4.88
CA GLY A 554 -2.16 12.50 -3.45
C GLY A 554 -1.29 13.58 -2.83
N LEU A 555 -1.69 14.01 -1.65
CA LEU A 555 -1.01 15.01 -0.81
C LEU A 555 -0.82 14.45 0.60
N VAL A 556 0.25 14.86 1.28
CA VAL A 556 0.48 14.47 2.67
C VAL A 556 1.10 15.62 3.48
N PHE A 557 0.67 15.73 4.72
CA PHE A 557 1.29 16.65 5.67
C PHE A 557 2.62 16.08 6.21
N VAL A 558 3.69 16.87 6.07
CA VAL A 558 5.07 16.43 6.34
C VAL A 558 5.27 15.99 7.78
N GLU A 559 4.63 16.65 8.75
CA GLU A 559 4.75 16.40 10.18
C GLU A 559 4.21 15.03 10.59
N THR A 560 3.28 14.49 9.80
CA THR A 560 2.65 13.19 10.07
C THR A 560 3.45 12.00 9.55
N LEU A 561 4.55 12.27 8.82
CA LEU A 561 5.45 11.26 8.28
C LEU A 561 6.52 10.84 9.31
N PRO A 562 7.06 9.61 9.19
CA PRO A 562 8.22 9.18 9.97
C PRO A 562 9.44 10.08 9.75
N GLN A 563 10.31 10.20 10.75
CA GLN A 563 11.52 11.05 10.67
C GLN A 563 12.35 10.79 9.40
N GLN A 564 12.52 9.53 9.02
CA GLN A 564 13.31 9.17 7.84
C GLN A 564 12.70 9.66 6.53
N ALA A 565 11.37 9.70 6.42
CA ALA A 565 10.71 10.28 5.26
C ALA A 565 10.84 11.80 5.24
N ARG A 566 10.80 12.45 6.41
CA ARG A 566 11.07 13.90 6.54
C ARG A 566 12.51 14.25 6.15
N ASP A 567 13.46 13.46 6.61
CA ASP A 567 14.88 13.61 6.25
C ASP A 567 15.11 13.38 4.75
N ALA A 568 14.38 12.44 4.14
CA ALA A 568 14.44 12.20 2.70
C ALA A 568 13.89 13.40 1.91
N LEU A 569 12.73 13.93 2.30
CA LEU A 569 12.14 15.13 1.69
C LEU A 569 13.05 16.36 1.80
N ALA A 570 13.74 16.54 2.93
CA ALA A 570 14.67 17.65 3.12
C ALA A 570 15.93 17.56 2.22
N ARG A 571 16.25 16.35 1.72
CA ARG A 571 17.40 16.09 0.84
C ARG A 571 17.03 15.99 -0.64
N GLU A 572 15.74 15.82 -0.95
CA GLU A 572 15.23 15.64 -2.31
C GLU A 572 15.14 17.02 -3.00
N ASP A 573 15.52 17.09 -4.28
CA ASP A 573 15.38 18.34 -5.05
C ASP A 573 13.90 18.73 -5.15
N LYS A 574 13.61 20.02 -4.92
CA LYS A 574 12.24 20.58 -4.92
C LYS A 574 11.49 20.37 -6.24
N GLU A 575 12.20 20.07 -7.32
CA GLU A 575 11.62 19.77 -8.64
C GLU A 575 10.93 18.40 -8.70
N GLN A 576 11.29 17.44 -7.83
CA GLN A 576 10.71 16.09 -7.87
C GLN A 576 9.42 15.98 -7.06
N ARG A 577 9.30 16.72 -5.95
CA ARG A 577 8.09 16.82 -5.12
C ARG A 577 7.84 18.25 -4.75
N LEU A 578 6.64 18.72 -5.08
CA LEU A 578 6.25 20.09 -4.81
C LEU A 578 5.76 20.23 -3.37
N LEU A 579 6.38 21.14 -2.63
CA LEU A 579 5.84 21.66 -1.38
C LEU A 579 4.82 22.74 -1.75
N LEU A 580 3.54 22.48 -1.50
CA LEU A 580 2.47 23.40 -1.85
C LEU A 580 2.50 24.63 -0.95
N PRO A 581 2.11 25.82 -1.42
CA PRO A 581 2.07 27.04 -0.61
C PRO A 581 0.83 27.05 0.30
N VAL A 582 0.53 25.93 0.95
CA VAL A 582 -0.61 25.77 1.86
C VAL A 582 -0.09 25.25 3.20
N HIS A 583 -0.38 25.99 4.26
CA HIS A 583 -0.03 25.62 5.63
C HIS A 583 -1.29 25.35 6.44
N THR A 584 -1.32 24.29 7.24
CA THR A 584 -2.39 24.01 8.21
C THR A 584 -1.77 23.44 9.47
N ASP A 585 -2.12 23.99 10.64
CA ASP A 585 -1.57 23.53 11.91
C ASP A 585 -2.02 22.10 12.23
N ILE A 586 -1.06 21.31 12.69
CA ILE A 586 -1.24 19.89 13.00
C ILE A 586 -0.88 19.67 14.46
N TYR A 587 -1.76 18.99 15.19
CA TYR A 587 -1.49 18.60 16.57
C TYR A 587 -1.43 17.08 16.69
N SER A 588 -0.52 16.63 17.55
CA SER A 588 -0.39 15.21 17.89
C SER A 588 -1.12 14.92 19.20
N PHE A 589 -1.76 13.76 19.31
CA PHE A 589 -2.39 13.32 20.56
C PHE A 589 -2.07 11.86 20.85
N VAL A 590 -2.14 11.49 22.14
CA VAL A 590 -1.96 10.11 22.60
C VAL A 590 -3.18 9.72 23.44
N GLN A 591 -3.87 8.68 23.01
CA GLN A 591 -4.98 8.07 23.75
C GLN A 591 -4.49 6.82 24.47
N HIS A 592 -4.72 6.77 25.79
CA HIS A 592 -4.39 5.62 26.61
C HIS A 592 -5.65 4.80 26.87
N HIS A 593 -5.73 3.62 26.27
CA HIS A 593 -6.80 2.66 26.52
C HIS A 593 -6.40 1.70 27.63
N GLU A 594 -7.31 1.49 28.58
CA GLU A 594 -7.12 0.44 29.56
C GLU A 594 -7.12 -0.93 28.86
N PRO A 595 -6.21 -1.84 29.23
CA PRO A 595 -6.14 -3.14 28.63
C PRO A 595 -7.43 -3.91 28.95
N PRO A 596 -7.98 -4.66 27.98
CA PRO A 596 -9.23 -5.40 28.19
C PRO A 596 -9.09 -6.57 29.19
N TYR A 597 -7.86 -6.92 29.57
CA TYR A 597 -7.55 -8.02 30.49
C TYR A 597 -7.04 -7.51 31.84
N ALA A 598 -7.33 -8.26 32.90
CA ALA A 598 -6.87 -7.97 34.25
C ALA A 598 -5.34 -7.90 34.32
N GLN A 599 -4.81 -6.73 34.68
CA GLN A 599 -3.38 -6.53 34.86
C GLN A 599 -2.85 -7.21 36.13
N PRO A 600 -1.63 -7.76 36.12
CA PRO A 600 -0.94 -8.23 37.31
C PRO A 600 -0.93 -7.18 38.42
N TRP A 601 -1.04 -7.63 39.67
CA TRP A 601 -1.13 -6.76 40.84
C TRP A 601 0.07 -5.80 40.97
N TRP A 602 1.27 -6.22 40.56
CA TRP A 602 2.48 -5.42 40.64
C TRP A 602 2.46 -4.24 39.64
N ILE A 603 1.89 -4.41 38.44
CA ILE A 603 1.66 -3.32 37.49
C ILE A 603 0.69 -2.30 38.08
N LYS A 604 -0.41 -2.77 38.69
CA LYS A 604 -1.38 -1.89 39.36
C LYS A 604 -0.74 -1.09 40.50
N ARG A 605 0.21 -1.67 41.23
CA ARG A 605 0.96 -0.98 42.29
C ARG A 605 1.93 0.05 41.72
N LEU A 606 2.67 -0.30 40.66
CA LEU A 606 3.58 0.62 39.96
C LEU A 606 2.86 1.82 39.36
N ARG A 607 1.64 1.66 38.84
CA ARG A 607 0.81 2.76 38.32
C ARG A 607 0.46 3.84 39.35
N ARG A 608 0.56 3.55 40.65
CA ARG A 608 0.34 4.54 41.71
C ARG A 608 1.50 5.54 41.82
N LEU A 609 2.68 5.20 41.29
CA LEU A 609 3.83 6.09 41.30
C LEU A 609 3.65 7.21 40.26
N PRO A 610 4.08 8.45 40.57
CA PRO A 610 4.07 9.54 39.60
C PRO A 610 4.93 9.16 38.38
N GLY A 611 4.41 9.41 37.17
CA GLY A 611 5.06 9.04 35.90
C GLY A 611 4.75 7.63 35.38
N LEU A 612 4.27 6.69 36.20
CA LEU A 612 3.96 5.31 35.79
C LEU A 612 2.45 5.02 35.63
N ARG A 613 1.60 6.04 35.73
CA ARG A 613 0.12 5.90 35.68
C ARG A 613 -0.39 5.14 34.45
N HIS A 614 0.29 5.31 33.31
CA HIS A 614 -0.09 4.69 32.03
C HIS A 614 0.65 3.37 31.76
N LEU A 615 1.41 2.83 32.74
CA LEU A 615 2.22 1.63 32.56
C LEU A 615 1.33 0.41 32.22
N GLY A 616 1.46 -0.12 31.00
CA GLY A 616 0.65 -1.25 30.53
C GLY A 616 -0.71 -0.87 29.96
N CYS A 617 -1.02 0.43 29.79
CA CYS A 617 -2.13 0.88 28.96
C CYS A 617 -1.76 0.75 27.47
N HIS A 618 -2.73 0.43 26.63
CA HIS A 618 -2.54 0.43 25.19
C HIS A 618 -2.56 1.87 24.68
N CYS A 619 -1.44 2.34 24.15
CA CYS A 619 -1.30 3.73 23.69
C CYS A 619 -1.56 3.80 22.19
N VAL A 620 -2.50 4.66 21.78
CA VAL A 620 -2.76 4.96 20.38
C VAL A 620 -2.32 6.39 20.12
N HIS A 621 -1.38 6.58 19.20
CA HIS A 621 -0.95 7.90 18.75
C HIS A 621 -1.74 8.31 17.52
N GLY A 622 -2.21 9.55 17.50
CA GLY A 622 -2.98 10.10 16.38
C GLY A 622 -2.61 11.55 16.08
N TRP A 623 -3.08 12.00 14.93
CA TRP A 623 -2.87 13.35 14.42
C TRP A 623 -4.22 14.01 14.15
N GLY A 624 -4.37 15.26 14.57
CA GLY A 624 -5.51 16.10 14.24
C GLY A 624 -5.08 17.33 13.45
N LEU A 625 -6.00 17.85 12.64
CA LEU A 625 -5.80 19.05 11.83
C LEU A 625 -6.61 20.18 12.45
N GLU A 626 -5.97 21.31 12.77
CA GLU A 626 -6.67 22.53 13.16
C GLU A 626 -7.11 23.27 11.90
N LYS A 627 -8.23 22.81 11.31
CA LYS A 627 -8.73 23.28 9.99
C LYS A 627 -8.95 24.80 9.89
N LYS A 628 -9.02 25.51 11.02
CA LYS A 628 -9.18 26.97 11.10
C LYS A 628 -7.94 27.74 10.71
N THR A 629 -6.78 27.09 10.78
CA THR A 629 -5.46 27.72 10.59
C THR A 629 -4.96 27.61 9.16
N THR A 630 -5.77 27.07 8.23
CA THR A 630 -5.36 26.90 6.84
C THR A 630 -5.06 28.25 6.19
N THR A 631 -3.80 28.44 5.78
CA THR A 631 -3.32 29.63 5.09
C THR A 631 -2.71 29.27 3.74
N VAL A 632 -2.77 30.21 2.78
CA VAL A 632 -2.16 30.07 1.46
C VAL A 632 -1.15 31.21 1.25
N GLY A 633 0.04 30.92 0.72
CA GLY A 633 1.00 31.90 0.22
C GLY A 633 2.42 31.86 0.81
N GLN A 634 2.61 31.45 2.08
CA GLN A 634 3.94 31.36 2.70
C GLN A 634 4.12 30.03 3.46
N ASP A 635 5.33 29.45 3.35
CA ASP A 635 5.82 28.23 4.01
C ASP A 635 4.76 27.15 4.24
N GLY A 636 4.42 26.40 3.19
CA GLY A 636 3.47 25.31 3.33
C GLY A 636 4.06 24.04 3.93
N ASN A 637 3.20 23.22 4.53
CA ASN A 637 3.56 21.94 5.15
C ASN A 637 2.93 20.73 4.45
N LEU A 638 2.41 20.93 3.24
CA LEU A 638 1.74 19.94 2.42
C LEU A 638 2.59 19.59 1.19
N VAL A 639 2.94 18.32 1.02
CA VAL A 639 3.81 17.86 -0.08
C VAL A 639 3.09 16.89 -1.01
N THR A 640 3.42 16.91 -2.30
CA THR A 640 2.88 15.97 -3.28
C THR A 640 3.44 14.54 -3.10
N LEU A 641 2.55 13.55 -3.17
CA LEU A 641 2.92 12.13 -3.16
C LEU A 641 3.34 11.64 -4.54
N GLY A 642 2.80 12.23 -5.62
CA GLY A 642 3.29 12.05 -6.99
C GLY A 642 4.44 13.00 -7.30
N GLY A 643 5.40 12.55 -8.10
CA GLY A 643 6.52 13.36 -8.56
C GLY A 643 6.61 13.44 -10.09
N VAL A 644 7.22 14.50 -10.58
CA VAL A 644 7.54 14.72 -12.01
C VAL A 644 9.04 14.47 -12.26
N ASP A 645 9.41 14.12 -13.48
CA ASP A 645 10.81 14.05 -13.89
C ASP A 645 11.42 15.45 -14.11
N ALA A 646 12.71 15.50 -14.42
CA ALA A 646 13.42 16.75 -14.72
C ALA A 646 12.89 17.47 -15.97
N LYS A 647 12.04 16.83 -16.78
CA LYS A 647 11.33 17.42 -17.93
C LYS A 647 9.92 17.90 -17.57
N GLY A 648 9.54 17.84 -16.29
CA GLY A 648 8.20 18.19 -15.82
C GLY A 648 7.12 17.17 -16.20
N MET A 649 7.52 15.99 -16.70
CA MET A 649 6.61 14.93 -17.09
C MET A 649 6.23 14.04 -15.89
N ASN A 650 4.95 13.67 -15.82
CA ASN A 650 4.43 12.74 -14.84
C ASN A 650 5.09 11.37 -14.99
N ARG A 651 5.84 10.95 -13.96
CA ARG A 651 6.62 9.70 -14.00
C ARG A 651 5.76 8.44 -14.11
N GLU A 652 4.46 8.52 -13.79
CA GLU A 652 3.53 7.41 -14.05
C GLU A 652 3.41 7.08 -15.55
N ASN A 653 3.57 8.07 -16.42
CA ASN A 653 3.47 7.92 -17.88
C ASN A 653 4.83 7.56 -18.52
N ILE A 654 5.95 7.90 -17.88
CA ILE A 654 7.32 7.57 -18.35
C ILE A 654 7.68 6.10 -18.11
N LYS A 655 6.99 5.42 -17.18
CA LYS A 655 7.20 3.98 -16.94
C LYS A 655 6.99 3.11 -18.19
N ASP A 656 6.38 3.65 -19.25
CA ASP A 656 6.20 2.95 -20.52
C ASP A 656 7.44 3.07 -21.47
N SER A 657 8.43 3.93 -21.19
CA SER A 657 9.58 4.16 -22.08
C SER A 657 10.98 3.86 -21.51
N ALA A 658 11.21 3.92 -20.19
CA ALA A 658 12.52 3.67 -19.60
C ALA A 658 12.59 2.35 -18.81
N LYS A 659 13.01 1.27 -19.47
CA LYS A 659 13.32 0.00 -18.78
C LYS A 659 14.52 0.22 -17.83
N PRO A 660 14.48 -0.20 -16.56
CA PRO A 660 15.62 -0.08 -15.67
C PRO A 660 16.79 -0.89 -16.23
N ALA A 661 17.92 -0.23 -16.49
CA ALA A 661 19.16 -0.89 -16.83
C ALA A 661 19.72 -1.57 -15.57
N PHE A 662 19.63 -2.90 -15.51
CA PHE A 662 20.26 -3.69 -14.46
C PHE A 662 21.69 -4.02 -14.88
N ASP A 663 22.67 -3.61 -14.08
CA ASP A 663 24.04 -4.11 -14.22
C ASP A 663 24.14 -5.49 -13.55
N VAL A 664 23.87 -6.53 -14.34
CA VAL A 664 23.98 -7.94 -13.93
C VAL A 664 25.37 -8.48 -14.29
N SER A 665 26.41 -7.78 -13.85
CA SER A 665 27.78 -8.31 -13.89
C SER A 665 27.87 -9.61 -13.06
N PRO A 666 28.63 -10.63 -13.51
CA PRO A 666 28.69 -11.93 -12.84
C PRO A 666 29.26 -11.92 -11.42
N TRP A 667 29.82 -10.79 -11.00
CA TRP A 667 30.40 -10.56 -9.68
C TRP A 667 29.60 -9.55 -8.83
N ASN A 668 28.40 -9.15 -9.25
CA ASN A 668 27.59 -8.22 -8.48
C ASN A 668 27.06 -8.92 -7.20
N PRO A 669 27.51 -8.52 -5.98
CA PRO A 669 27.14 -9.20 -4.74
C PRO A 669 25.65 -9.03 -4.40
N THR A 670 24.94 -8.12 -5.07
CA THR A 670 23.52 -7.84 -4.84
C THR A 670 22.61 -8.97 -5.36
N TYR A 671 23.04 -9.69 -6.40
CA TYR A 671 22.28 -10.74 -7.09
C TYR A 671 22.85 -12.14 -6.89
N MET A 672 23.86 -12.28 -6.03
CA MET A 672 24.41 -13.59 -5.69
C MET A 672 23.38 -14.45 -4.96
N ASN A 673 23.46 -15.74 -5.21
CA ASN A 673 22.65 -16.75 -4.56
C ASN A 673 22.79 -16.65 -3.02
N SER A 674 21.67 -16.81 -2.32
CA SER A 674 21.57 -16.69 -0.87
C SER A 674 22.50 -17.63 -0.12
N ASP A 675 22.73 -18.85 -0.61
CA ASP A 675 23.61 -19.84 0.02
C ASP A 675 25.07 -19.43 -0.06
N VAL A 676 25.49 -18.88 -1.20
CA VAL A 676 26.84 -18.35 -1.41
C VAL A 676 27.07 -17.12 -0.52
N VAL A 677 26.08 -16.22 -0.43
CA VAL A 677 26.14 -15.07 0.48
C VAL A 677 26.22 -15.51 1.94
N ASN A 678 25.46 -16.52 2.34
CA ASN A 678 25.53 -17.06 3.71
C ASN A 678 26.90 -17.68 4.02
N LEU A 679 27.50 -18.41 3.07
CA LEU A 679 28.84 -18.95 3.21
C LEU A 679 29.89 -17.84 3.35
N LEU A 680 29.83 -16.81 2.50
CA LEU A 680 30.71 -15.64 2.57
C LEU A 680 30.61 -14.93 3.92
N LYS A 681 29.40 -14.72 4.44
CA LYS A 681 29.19 -14.12 5.78
C LYS A 681 29.84 -14.94 6.89
N ILE A 682 29.71 -16.27 6.84
CA ILE A 682 30.33 -17.17 7.81
C ILE A 682 31.85 -17.05 7.73
N LEU A 683 32.43 -17.03 6.52
CA LEU A 683 33.88 -16.86 6.32
C LEU A 683 34.39 -15.50 6.82
N VAL A 684 33.69 -14.41 6.51
CA VAL A 684 34.01 -13.05 6.97
C VAL A 684 33.99 -12.94 8.49
N GLY A 685 33.14 -13.71 9.19
CA GLY A 685 33.20 -13.81 10.64
C GLY A 685 34.30 -14.74 11.15
N PHE A 686 34.49 -15.89 10.50
CA PHE A 686 35.36 -16.96 11.00
C PHE A 686 36.84 -16.59 10.91
N LEU A 687 37.29 -16.04 9.77
CA LEU A 687 38.70 -15.73 9.55
C LEU A 687 39.25 -14.70 10.57
N PRO A 688 38.58 -13.56 10.83
CA PRO A 688 39.05 -12.59 11.82
C PRO A 688 38.99 -13.13 13.25
N ALA A 689 37.98 -13.95 13.58
CA ALA A 689 37.88 -14.59 14.88
C ALA A 689 39.05 -15.56 15.11
N GLN A 690 39.35 -16.40 14.13
CA GLN A 690 40.45 -17.35 14.21
C GLN A 690 41.81 -16.63 14.31
N TRP A 691 42.00 -15.56 13.54
CA TRP A 691 43.18 -14.70 13.66
C TRP A 691 43.32 -14.10 15.06
N ALA A 692 42.23 -13.57 15.64
CA ALA A 692 42.27 -13.00 16.99
C ALA A 692 42.64 -14.04 18.06
N PHE A 693 42.09 -15.27 17.98
CA PHE A 693 42.46 -16.35 18.89
C PHE A 693 43.92 -16.79 18.75
N TRP A 694 44.46 -16.75 17.53
CA TRP A 694 45.87 -17.02 17.30
C TRP A 694 46.76 -15.91 17.88
N TYR A 695 46.37 -14.64 17.68
CA TYR A 695 47.12 -13.47 18.13
C TYR A 695 47.17 -13.34 19.65
N VAL A 696 46.06 -13.59 20.36
CA VAL A 696 46.00 -13.50 21.83
C VAL A 696 46.84 -14.59 22.51
N GLY A 697 47.01 -15.75 21.87
CA GLY A 697 47.95 -16.79 22.34
C GLY A 697 47.70 -17.32 23.76
N SER A 698 46.43 -17.52 24.17
CA SER A 698 46.09 -17.98 25.52
C SER A 698 46.31 -19.48 25.73
N TRP A 699 45.28 -20.30 25.55
CA TRP A 699 45.29 -21.76 25.75
C TRP A 699 45.22 -22.48 24.40
N TRP A 700 45.98 -23.57 24.23
CA TRP A 700 46.08 -24.29 22.95
C TRP A 700 44.72 -24.66 22.33
N VAL A 701 43.71 -25.03 23.12
CA VAL A 701 42.36 -25.33 22.60
C VAL A 701 41.68 -24.07 22.06
N LEU A 702 41.80 -22.94 22.76
CA LEU A 702 41.25 -21.67 22.27
C LEU A 702 42.02 -21.16 21.04
N THR A 703 43.33 -21.36 20.99
CA THR A 703 44.16 -20.97 19.84
C THR A 703 43.78 -21.72 18.57
N TRP A 704 43.57 -23.05 18.64
CA TRP A 704 43.27 -23.87 17.46
C TRP A 704 41.78 -24.07 17.17
N PHE A 705 40.94 -24.11 18.22
CA PHE A 705 39.50 -24.39 18.11
C PHE A 705 38.60 -23.25 18.61
N GLY A 706 39.16 -22.10 19.01
CA GLY A 706 38.40 -20.99 19.58
C GLY A 706 37.30 -20.47 18.66
N ALA A 707 37.59 -20.23 17.38
CA ALA A 707 36.59 -19.74 16.43
C ALA A 707 35.48 -20.77 16.20
N LEU A 708 35.83 -22.06 16.07
CA LEU A 708 34.87 -23.16 15.93
C LEU A 708 33.95 -23.25 17.15
N LEU A 709 34.50 -23.15 18.36
CA LEU A 709 33.74 -23.18 19.60
C LEU A 709 32.79 -21.97 19.72
N TRP A 710 33.27 -20.76 19.41
CA TRP A 710 32.45 -19.55 19.41
C TRP A 710 31.26 -19.66 18.45
N PHE A 711 31.51 -20.19 17.26
CA PHE A 711 30.49 -20.40 16.23
C PHE A 711 29.50 -21.48 16.67
N ALA A 712 29.97 -22.59 17.25
CA ALA A 712 29.12 -23.66 17.76
C ALA A 712 28.17 -23.16 18.85
N ILE A 713 28.68 -22.42 19.86
CA ILE A 713 27.84 -21.84 20.93
C ILE A 713 26.78 -20.91 20.31
N THR A 714 27.17 -20.07 19.37
CA THR A 714 26.26 -19.11 18.71
C THR A 714 25.21 -19.82 17.83
N ALA A 715 25.59 -20.88 17.12
CA ALA A 715 24.67 -21.69 16.33
C ALA A 715 23.63 -22.37 17.23
N VAL A 716 24.07 -23.02 18.31
CA VAL A 716 23.18 -23.63 19.32
C VAL A 716 22.24 -22.61 19.93
N ARG A 717 22.74 -21.41 20.24
CA ARG A 717 21.94 -20.28 20.74
C ARG A 717 20.82 -19.89 19.77
N ASN A 718 21.08 -19.80 18.47
CA ASN A 718 20.06 -19.46 17.47
C ASN A 718 18.98 -20.56 17.39
N VAL A 719 19.37 -21.83 17.51
CA VAL A 719 18.41 -22.95 17.58
C VAL A 719 17.56 -22.85 18.85
N ALA A 720 18.19 -22.62 20.01
CA ALA A 720 17.50 -22.47 21.30
C ALA A 720 16.52 -21.28 21.29
N GLN A 721 16.92 -20.13 20.73
CA GLN A 721 16.06 -18.97 20.52
C GLN A 721 14.81 -19.35 19.71
N SER A 722 14.99 -19.99 18.54
CA SER A 722 13.87 -20.43 17.69
C SER A 722 12.93 -21.40 18.42
N MET A 723 13.47 -22.30 19.25
CA MET A 723 12.66 -23.23 20.06
C MET A 723 11.84 -22.51 21.14
N VAL A 724 12.43 -21.56 21.87
CA VAL A 724 11.75 -20.76 22.90
C VAL A 724 10.66 -19.89 22.28
N GLY A 725 10.96 -19.21 21.18
CA GLY A 725 10.01 -18.38 20.44
C GLY A 725 8.84 -19.19 19.89
N GLY A 726 9.14 -20.27 19.15
CA GLY A 726 8.15 -21.13 18.49
C GLY A 726 7.27 -21.93 19.44
N GLY A 727 7.75 -22.20 20.67
CA GLY A 727 7.03 -22.98 21.67
C GLY A 727 7.22 -24.49 21.52
N ALA A 728 8.36 -24.94 20.98
CA ALA A 728 8.65 -26.34 20.68
C ALA A 728 8.61 -27.28 21.91
N PHE A 729 8.64 -26.74 23.14
CA PHE A 729 8.44 -27.51 24.37
C PHE A 729 6.98 -27.96 24.61
N SER A 730 6.01 -27.50 23.79
CA SER A 730 4.65 -28.05 23.81
C SER A 730 4.57 -29.32 22.94
N ARG A 731 4.16 -30.45 23.53
CA ARG A 731 4.12 -31.82 22.96
C ARG A 731 3.37 -32.03 21.63
N SER A 732 2.81 -31.01 21.03
CA SER A 732 1.68 -31.13 20.10
C SER A 732 1.85 -30.39 18.77
N MET A 733 3.08 -30.06 18.40
CA MET A 733 3.39 -29.28 17.19
C MET A 733 4.09 -30.14 16.14
N LEU A 734 3.63 -30.09 14.88
CA LEU A 734 4.11 -30.98 13.80
C LEU A 734 5.31 -30.42 13.03
N VAL A 735 5.72 -29.20 13.34
CA VAL A 735 6.82 -28.55 12.61
C VAL A 735 8.15 -28.96 13.25
N PRO A 736 9.07 -29.58 12.48
CA PRO A 736 10.41 -29.89 12.99
C PRO A 736 11.17 -28.61 13.31
N TRP A 737 12.03 -28.66 14.33
CA TRP A 737 12.76 -27.49 14.84
C TRP A 737 13.56 -26.76 13.74
N ASN A 738 14.08 -27.49 12.76
CA ASN A 738 14.88 -26.94 11.65
C ASN A 738 14.10 -25.96 10.76
N ARG A 739 12.78 -26.06 10.65
CA ARG A 739 11.94 -25.11 9.90
C ARG A 739 11.72 -23.79 10.65
N TYR A 740 11.99 -23.73 11.95
CA TYR A 740 11.98 -22.47 12.72
C TYR A 740 13.31 -21.74 12.66
N VAL A 741 14.37 -22.39 12.19
CA VAL A 741 15.69 -21.81 12.11
C VAL A 741 15.82 -21.10 10.77
N SER A 742 16.02 -19.78 10.82
CA SER A 742 16.38 -19.00 9.64
C SER A 742 17.90 -19.08 9.44
N TRP A 743 18.32 -19.84 8.42
CA TRP A 743 19.73 -20.03 8.10
C TRP A 743 20.45 -18.72 7.76
N SER A 744 19.77 -17.80 7.08
CA SER A 744 20.31 -16.47 6.80
C SER A 744 20.51 -15.63 8.08
N ARG A 745 19.55 -15.65 9.02
CA ARG A 745 19.73 -14.99 10.32
C ARG A 745 20.85 -15.62 11.15
N MET A 746 21.00 -16.94 11.07
CA MET A 746 22.09 -17.65 11.72
C MET A 746 23.44 -17.22 11.12
N ALA A 747 23.58 -17.19 9.79
CA ALA A 747 24.78 -16.72 9.11
C ALA A 747 25.13 -15.28 9.49
N ASP A 748 24.15 -14.37 9.58
CA ASP A 748 24.37 -13.01 10.08
C ASP A 748 24.88 -13.02 11.54
N SER A 749 24.25 -13.83 12.40
CA SER A 749 24.62 -13.94 13.83
C SER A 749 26.06 -14.46 14.01
N LEU A 750 26.46 -15.42 13.18
CA LEU A 750 27.83 -15.95 13.14
C LEU A 750 28.83 -14.92 12.64
N MET A 751 28.49 -14.16 11.58
CA MET A 751 29.33 -13.08 11.06
C MET A 751 29.61 -12.02 12.13
N TYR A 752 28.57 -11.46 12.75
CA TYR A 752 28.73 -10.44 13.79
C TYR A 752 29.40 -10.97 15.05
N THR A 753 29.17 -12.24 15.41
CA THR A 753 29.90 -12.85 16.53
C THR A 753 31.38 -12.98 16.20
N GLY A 754 31.72 -13.40 14.98
CA GLY A 754 33.11 -13.53 14.54
C GLY A 754 33.85 -12.20 14.55
N ILE A 755 33.22 -11.14 14.03
CA ILE A 755 33.79 -9.77 14.04
C ILE A 755 33.95 -9.21 15.47
N SER A 756 33.13 -9.65 16.43
CA SER A 756 33.21 -9.14 17.81
C SER A 756 34.48 -9.59 18.55
N VAL A 757 35.06 -10.74 18.18
CA VAL A 757 36.24 -11.29 18.85
C VAL A 757 37.47 -10.38 18.68
N PRO A 758 37.92 -10.03 17.46
CA PRO A 758 39.04 -9.10 17.30
C PRO A 758 38.72 -7.70 17.87
N LEU A 759 37.48 -7.24 17.76
CA LEU A 759 37.09 -5.93 18.30
C LEU A 759 37.26 -5.88 19.82
N LEU A 760 36.76 -6.87 20.56
CA LEU A 760 36.75 -6.84 22.02
C LEU A 760 38.08 -7.29 22.61
N GLU A 761 38.67 -8.38 22.11
CA GLU A 761 39.87 -8.98 22.70
C GLU A 761 41.18 -8.34 22.23
N VAL A 762 41.24 -7.88 20.97
CA VAL A 762 42.47 -7.29 20.41
C VAL A 762 42.40 -5.77 20.47
N ALA A 763 41.39 -5.15 19.85
CA ALA A 763 41.35 -3.68 19.76
C ALA A 763 41.05 -3.00 21.10
N VAL A 764 40.06 -3.48 21.85
CA VAL A 764 39.68 -2.86 23.14
C VAL A 764 40.58 -3.33 24.28
N ARG A 765 40.71 -4.63 24.49
CA ARG A 765 41.46 -5.14 25.65
C ARG A 765 42.97 -4.95 25.52
N LEU A 766 43.58 -5.41 24.43
CA LEU A 766 45.04 -5.32 24.26
C LEU A 766 45.45 -3.89 23.84
N TRP A 767 45.01 -3.42 22.68
CA TRP A 767 45.54 -2.16 22.13
C TRP A 767 45.09 -0.92 22.92
N LEU A 768 43.80 -0.81 23.28
CA LEU A 768 43.30 0.39 23.95
C LEU A 768 43.58 0.39 25.46
N LEU A 769 43.26 -0.70 26.16
CA LEU A 769 43.37 -0.74 27.62
C LEU A 769 44.79 -1.07 28.10
N GLU A 770 45.41 -2.12 27.56
CA GLU A 770 46.73 -2.58 27.99
C GLU A 770 47.86 -1.74 27.39
N ASP A 771 47.95 -1.63 26.06
CA ASP A 771 49.07 -0.96 25.38
C ASP A 771 48.99 0.57 25.47
N LEU A 772 47.80 1.17 25.29
CA LEU A 772 47.65 2.63 25.27
C LEU A 772 47.43 3.23 26.66
N MET A 773 46.57 2.62 27.49
CA MET A 773 46.20 3.15 28.80
C MET A 773 47.00 2.53 29.96
N GLY A 774 47.73 1.43 29.75
CA GLY A 774 48.49 0.74 30.79
C GLY A 774 47.60 0.05 31.85
N ILE A 775 46.32 -0.18 31.56
CA ILE A 775 45.34 -0.75 32.48
C ILE A 775 45.17 -2.23 32.16
N THR A 776 45.79 -3.09 32.96
CA THR A 776 45.65 -4.54 32.79
C THR A 776 44.54 -5.10 33.66
N VAL A 777 44.10 -6.34 33.35
CA VAL A 777 43.18 -7.10 34.21
C VAL A 777 43.75 -7.31 35.62
N ARG A 778 45.09 -7.30 35.78
CA ARG A 778 45.75 -7.45 37.07
C ARG A 778 45.68 -6.17 37.91
N ASP A 779 45.69 -5.01 37.28
CA ASP A 779 45.70 -3.71 37.97
C ASP A 779 44.29 -3.25 38.33
N ASN A 780 43.35 -3.31 37.39
CA ASN A 780 41.97 -2.87 37.61
C ASN A 780 40.96 -3.68 36.79
N ALA A 781 40.74 -4.92 37.22
CA ALA A 781 39.79 -5.85 36.58
C ALA A 781 38.39 -5.24 36.39
N VAL A 782 37.88 -4.50 37.38
CA VAL A 782 36.53 -3.91 37.31
C VAL A 782 36.42 -2.92 36.16
N MET A 783 37.42 -2.04 35.99
CA MET A 783 37.44 -1.06 34.91
C MET A 783 37.52 -1.74 33.53
N VAL A 784 38.44 -2.70 33.36
CA VAL A 784 38.60 -3.44 32.10
C VAL A 784 37.30 -4.14 31.69
N TYR A 785 36.69 -4.90 32.60
CA TYR A 785 35.44 -5.60 32.30
C TYR A 785 34.27 -4.65 32.06
N THR A 786 34.22 -3.50 32.73
CA THR A 786 33.16 -2.50 32.52
C THR A 786 33.26 -1.89 31.12
N VAL A 787 34.47 -1.52 30.67
CA VAL A 787 34.69 -0.95 29.33
C VAL A 787 34.37 -1.98 28.25
N ILE A 788 34.86 -3.21 28.38
CA ILE A 788 34.56 -4.30 27.43
C ILE A 788 33.05 -4.58 27.38
N ALA A 789 32.38 -4.66 28.53
CA ALA A 789 30.93 -4.88 28.59
C ALA A 789 30.14 -3.75 27.94
N LEU A 790 30.55 -2.49 28.13
CA LEU A 790 29.92 -1.31 27.53
C LEU A 790 30.09 -1.33 26.00
N VAL A 791 31.31 -1.53 25.50
CA VAL A 791 31.57 -1.59 24.05
C VAL A 791 30.81 -2.76 23.42
N ASN A 792 30.80 -3.92 24.06
CA ASN A 792 30.03 -5.07 23.59
C ASN A 792 28.52 -4.78 23.57
N SER A 793 27.96 -4.15 24.61
CA SER A 793 26.55 -3.75 24.65
C SER A 793 26.19 -2.77 23.51
N ILE A 794 27.05 -1.77 23.23
CA ILE A 794 26.86 -0.82 22.12
C ILE A 794 26.96 -1.55 20.78
N TYR A 795 27.97 -2.40 20.60
CA TYR A 795 28.18 -3.19 19.38
C TYR A 795 26.98 -4.11 19.09
N ILE A 796 26.49 -4.82 20.11
CA ILE A 796 25.34 -5.73 19.97
C ILE A 796 24.08 -4.94 19.63
N SER A 797 23.81 -3.86 20.36
CA SER A 797 22.64 -3.02 20.09
C SER A 797 22.69 -2.42 18.67
N GLY A 798 23.85 -1.90 18.27
CA GLY A 798 24.09 -1.27 16.97
C GLY A 798 23.84 -2.22 15.79
N HIS A 799 24.42 -3.42 15.80
CA HIS A 799 24.20 -4.35 14.68
C HIS A 799 22.79 -4.98 14.71
N ASN A 800 22.13 -5.08 15.86
CA ASN A 800 20.73 -5.52 15.93
C ASN A 800 19.77 -4.48 15.35
N ILE A 801 20.04 -3.18 15.56
CA ILE A 801 19.35 -2.09 14.86
C ILE A 801 19.64 -2.17 13.35
N PHE A 802 20.90 -2.42 12.98
CA PHE A 802 21.33 -2.59 11.58
C PHE A 802 20.55 -3.71 10.86
N ARG A 803 20.33 -4.83 11.56
CA ARG A 803 19.59 -6.01 11.06
C ARG A 803 18.07 -5.83 11.08
N GLY A 804 17.55 -4.83 11.81
CA GLY A 804 16.12 -4.57 11.93
C GLY A 804 15.39 -5.53 12.87
N LEU A 805 16.05 -6.00 13.93
CA LEU A 805 15.39 -6.82 14.98
C LEU A 805 14.34 -6.01 15.76
N PRO A 806 13.37 -6.70 16.42
CA PRO A 806 12.38 -6.03 17.26
C PRO A 806 13.03 -5.15 18.34
N LYS A 807 12.39 -4.01 18.65
CA LYS A 807 12.91 -3.05 19.65
C LYS A 807 13.14 -3.71 21.01
N GLU A 808 12.30 -4.67 21.37
CA GLU A 808 12.39 -5.45 22.61
C GLU A 808 13.68 -6.27 22.68
N ALA A 809 14.10 -6.87 21.56
CA ALA A 809 15.35 -7.60 21.47
C ALA A 809 16.57 -6.66 21.54
N VAL A 810 16.50 -5.51 20.85
CA VAL A 810 17.58 -4.50 20.87
C VAL A 810 17.82 -3.97 22.28
N VAL A 811 16.74 -3.58 22.99
CA VAL A 811 16.82 -3.06 24.36
C VAL A 811 17.25 -4.16 25.33
N GLY A 812 16.67 -5.37 25.23
CA GLY A 812 17.09 -6.48 26.07
C GLY A 812 18.57 -6.82 25.91
N ASN A 813 19.06 -6.84 24.67
CA ASN A 813 20.46 -7.11 24.38
C ASN A 813 21.42 -6.02 24.89
N LEU A 814 20.96 -4.77 25.06
CA LEU A 814 21.75 -3.71 25.70
C LEU A 814 22.11 -4.08 27.16
N PHE A 815 21.17 -4.70 27.88
CA PHE A 815 21.33 -5.11 29.28
C PHE A 815 21.81 -6.56 29.44
N ARG A 816 22.12 -7.27 28.35
CA ARG A 816 22.55 -8.67 28.33
C ARG A 816 23.75 -8.92 29.25
N SER A 817 24.73 -8.02 29.23
CA SER A 817 25.95 -8.13 30.04
C SER A 817 25.63 -8.19 31.55
N ALA A 818 24.70 -7.36 32.03
CA ALA A 818 24.29 -7.32 33.44
C ALA A 818 23.61 -8.62 33.90
N LEU A 819 22.83 -9.25 33.03
CA LEU A 819 22.16 -10.53 33.33
C LEU A 819 23.10 -11.74 33.17
N SER A 820 24.11 -11.64 32.30
CA SER A 820 25.04 -12.75 32.02
C SER A 820 26.07 -12.98 33.12
N ILE A 821 26.45 -11.94 33.87
CA ILE A 821 27.49 -12.03 34.91
C ILE A 821 27.06 -12.99 36.05
N PRO A 822 25.88 -12.82 36.70
CA PRO A 822 25.44 -13.75 37.74
C PRO A 822 25.30 -15.18 37.23
N LEU A 823 24.81 -15.35 35.99
CA LEU A 823 24.67 -16.66 35.37
C LEU A 823 26.04 -17.33 35.13
N SER A 824 27.04 -16.57 34.72
CA SER A 824 28.41 -17.07 34.53
C SER A 824 29.05 -17.52 35.83
N MET A 825 28.79 -16.82 36.94
CA MET A 825 29.25 -17.25 38.27
C MET A 825 28.59 -18.56 38.70
N LEU A 826 27.27 -18.69 38.48
CA LEU A 826 26.52 -19.92 38.78
C LEU A 826 26.99 -21.12 37.94
N LEU A 827 27.10 -20.95 36.62
CA LEU A 827 27.57 -22.01 35.72
C LEU A 827 29.03 -22.38 36.01
N GLY A 828 29.89 -21.40 36.31
CA GLY A 828 31.26 -21.64 36.72
C GLY A 828 31.36 -22.45 38.02
N HIS A 829 30.55 -22.13 39.02
CA HIS A 829 30.50 -22.90 40.28
C HIS A 829 29.98 -24.33 40.04
N ALA A 830 28.94 -24.51 39.24
CA ALA A 830 28.42 -25.84 38.90
C ALA A 830 29.46 -26.69 38.15
N LEU A 831 30.19 -26.08 37.20
CA LEU A 831 31.27 -26.75 36.46
C LEU A 831 32.42 -27.17 37.38
N LEU A 832 32.77 -26.32 38.36
CA LEU A 832 33.78 -26.64 39.37
C LEU A 832 33.37 -27.86 40.21
N GLN A 833 32.12 -27.89 40.70
CA GLN A 833 31.60 -29.03 41.45
C GLN A 833 31.61 -30.31 40.61
N PHE A 834 31.31 -30.20 39.32
CA PHE A 834 31.38 -31.31 38.38
C PHE A 834 32.81 -31.84 38.18
N PHE A 835 33.82 -30.97 38.09
CA PHE A 835 35.22 -31.39 38.01
C PHE A 835 35.70 -32.08 39.30
N ILE A 836 35.28 -31.57 40.46
CA ILE A 836 35.56 -32.19 41.76
C ILE A 836 34.90 -33.58 41.83
N PHE A 837 33.64 -33.70 41.37
CA PHE A 837 32.93 -34.97 41.32
C PHE A 837 33.61 -36.01 40.41
N LEU A 838 34.14 -35.57 39.26
CA LEU A 838 34.90 -36.43 38.34
C LEU A 838 36.35 -36.69 38.75
N GLN A 839 36.82 -36.14 39.89
CA GLN A 839 38.19 -36.27 40.39
C GLN A 839 39.26 -35.86 39.37
N LEU A 840 38.99 -34.82 38.57
CA LEU A 840 39.96 -34.31 37.60
C LEU A 840 41.13 -33.60 38.29
N PRO A 841 42.36 -33.70 37.76
CA PRO A 841 43.52 -32.99 38.29
C PRO A 841 43.36 -31.47 38.15
N ASP A 842 43.70 -30.74 39.21
CA ASP A 842 43.68 -29.28 39.31
C ASP A 842 42.40 -28.60 38.77
N PRO A 843 41.23 -28.87 39.39
CA PRO A 843 39.93 -28.42 38.90
C PRO A 843 39.81 -26.89 38.82
N MET A 844 40.62 -26.14 39.58
CA MET A 844 40.63 -24.68 39.54
C MET A 844 41.34 -24.11 38.31
N ILE A 845 42.46 -24.72 37.90
CA ILE A 845 43.18 -24.33 36.69
C ILE A 845 42.31 -24.68 35.46
N LEU A 846 41.65 -25.84 35.49
CA LEU A 846 40.70 -26.24 34.45
C LEU A 846 39.54 -25.25 34.33
N LEU A 847 38.99 -24.78 35.46
CA LEU A 847 37.92 -23.79 35.48
C LEU A 847 38.39 -22.44 34.92
N GLN A 848 39.60 -22.00 35.27
CA GLN A 848 40.18 -20.75 34.78
C GLN A 848 40.37 -20.79 33.26
N ASN A 849 40.84 -21.91 32.71
CA ASN A 849 40.94 -22.11 31.26
C ASN A 849 39.57 -22.13 30.57
N CYS A 850 38.54 -22.66 31.25
CA CYS A 850 37.17 -22.69 30.75
C CYS A 850 36.41 -21.36 30.95
N ALA A 851 36.94 -20.40 31.72
CA ALA A 851 36.19 -19.22 32.16
C ALA A 851 35.64 -18.38 30.99
N ALA A 852 36.43 -18.22 29.92
CA ALA A 852 35.99 -17.53 28.70
C ALA A 852 34.83 -18.26 28.00
N ILE A 853 34.88 -19.59 27.97
CA ILE A 853 33.85 -20.46 27.38
C ILE A 853 32.56 -20.37 28.21
N VAL A 854 32.66 -20.45 29.53
CA VAL A 854 31.52 -20.32 30.47
C VAL A 854 30.88 -18.93 30.34
N SER A 855 31.68 -17.87 30.24
CA SER A 855 31.17 -16.50 30.07
C SER A 855 30.44 -16.32 28.73
N LYS A 856 31.01 -16.84 27.64
CA LYS A 856 30.37 -16.83 26.30
C LYS A 856 29.06 -17.63 26.30
N CYS A 857 29.06 -18.83 26.88
CA CYS A 857 27.88 -19.69 26.98
C CYS A 857 26.77 -19.01 27.80
N SER A 858 27.10 -18.45 28.97
CA SER A 858 26.17 -17.70 29.82
C SER A 858 25.52 -16.53 29.07
N SER A 859 26.35 -15.74 28.40
CA SER A 859 25.90 -14.60 27.62
C SER A 859 24.95 -15.03 26.51
N ASP A 860 25.26 -16.08 25.76
CA ASP A 860 24.41 -16.59 24.67
C ASP A 860 23.13 -17.26 25.17
N LEU A 861 23.14 -17.89 26.34
CA LEU A 861 21.93 -18.42 26.97
C LEU A 861 20.96 -17.30 27.35
N VAL A 862 21.46 -16.22 27.97
CA VAL A 862 20.67 -15.02 28.25
C VAL A 862 20.11 -14.43 26.95
N ALA A 863 20.91 -14.38 25.89
CA ALA A 863 20.45 -13.87 24.62
C ALA A 863 19.39 -14.77 23.96
N ALA A 864 19.52 -16.09 24.05
CA ALA A 864 18.51 -17.04 23.59
C ALA A 864 17.18 -16.81 24.30
N VAL A 865 17.21 -16.49 25.59
CA VAL A 865 16.02 -16.15 26.38
C VAL A 865 15.44 -14.81 25.95
N ILE A 866 16.24 -13.74 25.91
CA ILE A 866 15.80 -12.38 25.55
C ILE A 866 15.20 -12.38 24.14
N GLU A 867 15.92 -12.88 23.15
CA GLU A 867 15.44 -12.92 21.77
C GLU A 867 14.32 -13.94 21.59
N GLY A 868 14.34 -15.06 22.31
CA GLY A 868 13.24 -16.03 22.32
C GLY A 868 11.93 -15.43 22.87
N PHE A 869 12.00 -14.57 23.89
CA PHE A 869 10.85 -13.82 24.38
C PHE A 869 10.37 -12.76 23.38
N ALA A 870 11.29 -12.06 22.71
CA ALA A 870 10.94 -11.12 21.66
C ALA A 870 10.24 -11.82 20.47
N ASP A 871 10.78 -12.95 20.01
CA ASP A 871 10.20 -13.79 18.96
C ASP A 871 8.84 -14.36 19.41
N ARG A 872 8.71 -14.82 20.66
CA ARG A 872 7.43 -15.27 21.22
C ARG A 872 6.38 -14.16 21.16
N ASN A 873 6.72 -12.95 21.60
CA ASN A 873 5.79 -11.82 21.59
C ASN A 873 5.41 -11.44 20.15
N HIS A 874 6.37 -11.49 19.23
CA HIS A 874 6.12 -11.28 17.81
C HIS A 874 5.16 -12.34 17.24
N TYR A 875 5.37 -13.63 17.52
CA TYR A 875 4.46 -14.71 17.13
C TYR A 875 3.06 -14.51 17.71
N LEU A 876 2.93 -14.15 18.99
CA LEU A 876 1.63 -13.88 19.62
C LEU A 876 0.87 -12.75 18.93
N ARG A 877 1.53 -11.62 18.61
CA ARG A 877 0.91 -10.51 17.86
C ARG A 877 0.44 -10.95 16.47
N MET A 878 1.27 -11.70 15.75
CA MET A 878 0.89 -12.23 14.44
C MET A 878 -0.29 -13.20 14.52
N ARG A 879 -0.28 -14.12 15.50
CA ARG A 879 -1.38 -15.06 15.69
C ARG A 879 -2.67 -14.35 16.10
N GLN A 880 -2.57 -13.30 16.91
CA GLN A 880 -3.72 -12.47 17.27
C GLN A 880 -4.35 -11.89 16.00
N SER A 881 -3.55 -11.29 15.12
CA SER A 881 -4.02 -10.75 13.85
C SER A 881 -4.63 -11.82 12.92
N ASP A 882 -4.00 -12.99 12.79
CA ASP A 882 -4.51 -14.08 11.96
C ASP A 882 -5.86 -14.59 12.48
N TYR A 883 -5.99 -14.81 13.79
CA TYR A 883 -7.25 -15.22 14.37
C TYR A 883 -8.29 -14.11 14.36
N ASP A 884 -7.93 -12.85 14.57
CA ASP A 884 -8.88 -11.73 14.45
C ASP A 884 -9.54 -11.71 13.08
N SER A 885 -8.74 -11.81 12.02
CA SER A 885 -9.23 -11.94 10.64
C SER A 885 -10.09 -13.20 10.47
N LYS A 886 -9.60 -14.35 10.92
CA LYS A 886 -10.28 -15.64 10.68
C LYS A 886 -11.60 -15.76 11.44
N PHE A 887 -11.64 -15.33 12.70
CA PHE A 887 -12.87 -15.31 13.49
C PHE A 887 -13.89 -14.37 12.87
N ALA A 888 -13.50 -13.17 12.39
CA ALA A 888 -14.41 -12.28 11.69
C ALA A 888 -15.03 -12.93 10.43
N GLN A 889 -14.25 -13.70 9.66
CA GLN A 889 -14.77 -14.48 8.52
C GLN A 889 -15.75 -15.57 8.98
N ILE A 890 -15.39 -16.33 10.01
CA ILE A 890 -16.25 -17.39 10.57
C ILE A 890 -17.55 -16.81 11.11
N PHE A 891 -17.52 -15.68 11.81
CA PHE A 891 -18.73 -15.00 12.30
C PHE A 891 -19.64 -14.56 11.17
N LYS A 892 -19.09 -14.00 10.11
CA LYS A 892 -19.87 -13.65 8.91
C LYS A 892 -20.49 -14.89 8.26
N SER A 893 -19.74 -15.98 8.19
CA SER A 893 -20.24 -17.27 7.69
C SER A 893 -21.36 -17.82 8.58
N LEU A 894 -21.19 -17.79 9.91
CA LEU A 894 -22.21 -18.23 10.87
C LEU A 894 -23.47 -17.38 10.79
N ALA A 895 -23.35 -16.05 10.70
CA ALA A 895 -24.49 -15.16 10.52
C ALA A 895 -25.25 -15.46 9.22
N THR A 896 -24.54 -15.76 8.13
CA THR A 896 -25.16 -16.18 6.86
C THR A 896 -25.91 -17.50 7.03
N GLN A 897 -25.33 -18.46 7.74
CA GLN A 897 -25.96 -19.77 8.01
C GLN A 897 -27.18 -19.66 8.94
N GLU A 898 -27.12 -18.82 9.97
CA GLU A 898 -28.28 -18.53 10.86
C GLU A 898 -29.43 -17.88 10.07
N LEU A 899 -29.13 -16.95 9.15
CA LEU A 899 -30.13 -16.35 8.27
C LEU A 899 -30.77 -17.36 7.30
N LEU A 900 -30.03 -18.41 6.88
CA LEU A 900 -30.56 -19.49 6.05
C LEU A 900 -31.45 -20.47 6.84
N PHE A 901 -31.31 -20.53 8.17
CA PHE A 901 -32.06 -21.45 9.05
C PHE A 901 -32.71 -20.73 10.25
N PRO A 902 -33.55 -19.70 10.03
CA PRO A 902 -34.01 -18.79 11.10
C PRO A 902 -34.84 -19.44 12.21
N HIS A 903 -35.45 -20.60 11.94
CA HIS A 903 -36.29 -21.32 12.90
C HIS A 903 -35.59 -22.50 13.56
N ARG A 904 -34.28 -22.69 13.35
CA ARG A 904 -33.54 -23.85 13.86
C ARG A 904 -32.28 -23.39 14.59
N ASN A 905 -31.93 -24.10 15.65
CA ASN A 905 -30.69 -23.85 16.37
C ASN A 905 -29.51 -24.52 15.65
N LEU A 906 -28.59 -23.72 15.12
CA LEU A 906 -27.44 -24.18 14.34
C LEU A 906 -26.54 -25.13 15.14
N ALA A 907 -26.26 -24.81 16.41
CA ALA A 907 -25.41 -25.63 17.27
C ALA A 907 -25.99 -27.04 17.51
N LYS A 908 -27.33 -27.16 17.58
CA LYS A 908 -28.02 -28.47 17.61
C LYS A 908 -27.90 -29.19 16.28
N MET A 909 -28.10 -28.51 15.15
CA MET A 909 -27.97 -29.14 13.82
C MET A 909 -26.56 -29.68 13.56
N LEU A 910 -25.53 -28.98 14.04
CA LEU A 910 -24.12 -29.37 13.93
C LEU A 910 -23.75 -30.61 14.77
N GLN A 911 -24.63 -31.11 15.65
CA GLN A 911 -24.46 -32.41 16.29
C GLN A 911 -24.58 -33.56 15.28
N HIS A 912 -25.32 -33.35 14.19
CA HIS A 912 -25.48 -34.27 13.06
C HIS A 912 -24.86 -33.67 11.78
N PRO A 913 -23.51 -33.61 11.67
CA PRO A 913 -22.82 -32.84 10.64
C PRO A 913 -23.17 -33.27 9.21
N GLN A 914 -23.47 -34.55 8.96
CA GLN A 914 -23.83 -35.05 7.62
C GLN A 914 -25.18 -34.51 7.14
N GLU A 915 -26.19 -34.49 8.01
CA GLU A 915 -27.50 -33.93 7.66
C GLU A 915 -27.44 -32.42 7.50
N TYR A 916 -26.69 -31.76 8.40
CA TYR A 916 -26.44 -30.33 8.33
C TYR A 916 -25.79 -29.96 6.99
N TRP A 917 -24.70 -30.64 6.63
CA TRP A 917 -24.00 -30.44 5.37
C TRP A 917 -24.92 -30.58 4.17
N LYS A 918 -25.69 -31.66 4.08
CA LYS A 918 -26.63 -31.89 2.96
C LYS A 918 -27.66 -30.77 2.84
N LYS A 919 -28.20 -30.29 3.96
CA LYS A 919 -29.16 -29.17 3.99
C LYS A 919 -28.50 -27.86 3.58
N LEU A 920 -27.32 -27.56 4.11
CA LEU A 920 -26.57 -26.35 3.78
C LEU A 920 -26.14 -26.34 2.32
N TYR A 921 -25.52 -27.42 1.82
CA TYR A 921 -25.06 -27.54 0.44
C TYR A 921 -26.20 -27.45 -0.58
N LYS A 922 -27.40 -27.97 -0.23
CA LYS A 922 -28.59 -27.84 -1.08
C LYS A 922 -29.10 -26.40 -1.16
N ASN A 923 -29.02 -25.65 -0.06
CA ASN A 923 -29.51 -24.26 0.00
C ASN A 923 -28.48 -23.29 -0.58
N ASP A 924 -27.22 -23.44 -0.20
CA ASP A 924 -26.09 -22.61 -0.62
C ASP A 924 -24.79 -23.46 -0.64
N PRO A 925 -24.37 -23.95 -1.83
CA PRO A 925 -23.16 -24.76 -1.97
C PRO A 925 -21.88 -23.96 -1.67
N VAL A 926 -21.89 -22.63 -1.90
CA VAL A 926 -20.74 -21.77 -1.63
C VAL A 926 -20.53 -21.62 -0.13
N ALA A 927 -21.59 -21.29 0.62
CA ALA A 927 -21.53 -21.19 2.08
C ALA A 927 -21.13 -22.53 2.74
N ALA A 928 -21.57 -23.65 2.18
CA ALA A 928 -21.14 -24.97 2.62
C ALA A 928 -19.62 -25.14 2.44
N LYS A 929 -19.12 -24.94 1.23
CA LYS A 929 -17.69 -25.08 0.91
C LYS A 929 -16.81 -24.18 1.79
N GLN A 930 -17.20 -22.91 1.97
CA GLN A 930 -16.49 -21.96 2.83
C GLN A 930 -16.43 -22.41 4.29
N ALA A 931 -17.49 -23.04 4.81
CA ALA A 931 -17.50 -23.58 6.16
C ALA A 931 -16.43 -24.67 6.35
N LEU A 932 -16.22 -25.54 5.36
CA LEU A 932 -15.15 -26.54 5.40
C LEU A 932 -13.76 -25.90 5.35
N GLU A 933 -13.55 -24.96 4.43
CA GLU A 933 -12.29 -24.23 4.28
C GLU A 933 -11.90 -23.51 5.57
N HIS A 934 -12.87 -22.89 6.23
CA HIS A 934 -12.68 -22.28 7.53
C HIS A 934 -12.17 -23.29 8.57
N MET A 935 -12.75 -24.49 8.64
CA MET A 935 -12.33 -25.50 9.60
C MET A 935 -10.97 -26.12 9.26
N LEU A 936 -10.67 -26.32 7.97
CA LEU A 936 -9.35 -26.79 7.52
C LEU A 936 -8.25 -25.78 7.88
N ASP A 937 -8.51 -24.49 7.72
CA ASP A 937 -7.60 -23.43 8.15
C ASP A 937 -7.38 -23.44 9.66
N MET A 938 -8.44 -23.55 10.46
CA MET A 938 -8.34 -23.60 11.92
C MET A 938 -7.48 -24.78 12.37
N MET A 939 -7.71 -25.96 11.77
CA MET A 939 -6.93 -27.16 12.04
C MET A 939 -5.46 -26.99 11.60
N TYR A 940 -5.21 -26.39 10.44
CA TYR A 940 -3.85 -26.12 9.98
C TYR A 940 -3.12 -25.16 10.93
N MET A 941 -3.74 -24.03 11.27
CA MET A 941 -3.17 -23.05 12.18
C MET A 941 -2.83 -23.67 13.53
N TRP A 942 -3.71 -24.52 14.07
CA TRP A 942 -3.53 -25.21 15.34
C TRP A 942 -2.24 -26.03 15.44
N TYR A 943 -1.82 -26.68 14.36
CA TYR A 943 -0.63 -27.54 14.34
C TYR A 943 0.63 -26.89 13.78
N PHE A 944 0.50 -26.05 12.75
CA PHE A 944 1.64 -25.52 12.01
C PHE A 944 2.06 -24.12 12.46
N LYS A 945 1.19 -23.36 13.13
CA LYS A 945 1.47 -21.96 13.47
C LYS A 945 1.91 -21.79 14.92
N PRO A 946 3.06 -21.14 15.17
CA PRO A 946 3.62 -21.00 16.52
C PRO A 946 2.66 -20.23 17.40
N ARG A 947 2.46 -20.71 18.63
CA ARG A 947 1.57 -20.11 19.65
C ARG A 947 0.08 -20.00 19.24
N ALA A 948 -0.35 -20.67 18.18
CA ALA A 948 -1.72 -20.58 17.69
C ALA A 948 -2.75 -21.09 18.72
N ARG A 949 -2.49 -22.24 19.35
CA ARG A 949 -3.37 -22.81 20.39
C ARG A 949 -3.63 -21.84 21.54
N GLN A 950 -2.57 -21.15 22.00
CA GLN A 950 -2.67 -20.20 23.09
C GLN A 950 -3.60 -19.05 22.72
N VAL A 951 -3.41 -18.45 21.55
CA VAL A 951 -4.22 -17.33 21.07
C VAL A 951 -5.66 -17.76 20.79
N PHE A 952 -5.85 -18.93 20.17
CA PHE A 952 -7.18 -19.50 19.94
C PHE A 952 -8.01 -19.56 21.23
N TRP A 953 -7.46 -20.12 22.31
CA TRP A 953 -8.18 -20.21 23.58
C TRP A 953 -8.39 -18.86 24.25
N GLN A 954 -7.41 -17.95 24.18
CA GLN A 954 -7.58 -16.57 24.65
C GLN A 954 -8.76 -15.89 23.94
N LYS A 955 -8.91 -16.10 22.62
CA LYS A 955 -10.02 -15.57 21.83
C LYS A 955 -11.35 -16.24 22.16
N ILE A 956 -11.41 -17.57 22.16
CA ILE A 956 -12.61 -18.34 22.51
C ILE A 956 -13.16 -17.97 23.89
N ASN A 957 -12.28 -17.70 24.86
CA ASN A 957 -12.70 -17.31 26.20
C ASN A 957 -13.13 -15.84 26.32
N SER A 958 -12.83 -15.01 25.32
CA SER A 958 -13.31 -13.61 25.26
C SER A 958 -14.63 -13.43 24.52
N ILE A 959 -15.10 -14.46 23.80
CA ILE A 959 -16.31 -14.43 22.97
C ILE A 959 -17.55 -14.78 23.83
N PRO A 960 -18.73 -14.18 23.55
CA PRO A 960 -19.98 -14.54 24.22
C PRO A 960 -20.29 -16.05 24.16
N PRO A 961 -21.01 -16.61 25.17
CA PRO A 961 -21.23 -18.05 25.29
C PRO A 961 -21.98 -18.66 24.10
N GLU A 962 -22.92 -17.93 23.49
CA GLU A 962 -23.73 -18.37 22.34
C GLU A 962 -22.85 -18.56 21.10
N GLU A 963 -22.08 -17.53 20.76
CA GLU A 963 -21.11 -17.54 19.67
C GLU A 963 -20.01 -18.59 19.86
N LYS A 964 -19.52 -18.75 21.09
CA LYS A 964 -18.54 -19.78 21.46
C LYS A 964 -19.08 -21.18 21.16
N GLN A 965 -20.36 -21.45 21.46
CA GLN A 965 -20.97 -22.75 21.15
C GLN A 965 -21.08 -22.97 19.64
N GLY A 966 -21.49 -21.97 18.86
CA GLY A 966 -21.57 -22.06 17.40
C GLY A 966 -20.23 -22.40 16.74
N ILE A 967 -19.16 -21.68 17.12
CA ILE A 967 -17.82 -21.92 16.57
C ILE A 967 -17.28 -23.30 16.95
N LEU A 968 -17.42 -23.70 18.22
CA LEU A 968 -16.96 -25.02 18.66
C LEU A 968 -17.76 -26.15 18.01
N ALA A 969 -19.06 -25.94 17.76
CA ALA A 969 -19.89 -26.89 17.04
C ALA A 969 -19.48 -27.00 15.57
N LEU A 970 -19.10 -25.90 14.92
CA LEU A 970 -18.71 -25.89 13.50
C LEU A 970 -17.52 -26.82 13.20
N HIS A 971 -16.62 -27.02 14.17
CA HIS A 971 -15.51 -27.95 14.03
C HIS A 971 -15.95 -29.41 13.83
N SER A 972 -17.21 -29.77 14.17
CA SER A 972 -17.75 -31.10 13.88
C SER A 972 -17.79 -31.43 12.38
N LEU A 973 -17.79 -30.41 11.51
CA LEU A 973 -17.71 -30.58 10.06
C LEU A 973 -16.43 -31.30 9.61
N LEU A 974 -15.35 -31.25 10.40
CA LEU A 974 -14.12 -32.00 10.11
C LEU A 974 -14.30 -33.53 10.18
N ARG A 975 -15.45 -34.04 10.65
CA ARG A 975 -15.80 -35.47 10.60
C ARG A 975 -16.29 -35.93 9.22
N LEU A 976 -16.56 -35.00 8.31
CA LEU A 976 -17.07 -35.28 6.96
C LEU A 976 -15.95 -35.72 6.02
N GLU A 977 -15.34 -36.87 6.31
CA GLU A 977 -14.15 -37.38 5.60
C GLU A 977 -14.42 -37.54 4.08
N ARG A 978 -15.60 -38.04 3.70
CA ARG A 978 -15.98 -38.25 2.30
C ARG A 978 -16.16 -36.92 1.56
N GLU A 979 -16.88 -35.99 2.16
CA GLU A 979 -17.21 -34.70 1.56
C GLU A 979 -15.95 -33.83 1.42
N ILE A 980 -15.12 -33.76 2.45
CA ILE A 980 -13.85 -33.01 2.42
C ILE A 980 -12.90 -33.60 1.37
N THR A 981 -12.76 -34.92 1.31
CA THR A 981 -11.93 -35.58 0.29
C THR A 981 -12.46 -35.30 -1.11
N THR A 982 -13.77 -35.32 -1.30
CA THR A 982 -14.40 -35.01 -2.60
C THR A 982 -14.12 -33.58 -3.03
N GLN A 983 -14.27 -32.61 -2.12
CA GLN A 983 -13.97 -31.20 -2.41
C GLN A 983 -12.49 -30.98 -2.75
N LEU A 984 -11.57 -31.60 -2.01
CA LEU A 984 -10.13 -31.56 -2.30
C LEU A 984 -9.81 -32.12 -3.70
N LEU A 985 -10.42 -33.25 -4.07
CA LEU A 985 -10.26 -33.87 -5.40
C LEU A 985 -10.87 -33.01 -6.52
N GLN A 986 -11.94 -32.27 -6.24
CA GLN A 986 -12.57 -31.31 -7.15
C GLN A 986 -11.78 -29.99 -7.29
N GLY A 987 -10.61 -29.88 -6.64
CA GLY A 987 -9.70 -28.75 -6.84
C GLY A 987 -9.84 -27.61 -5.82
N LEU A 988 -10.41 -27.87 -4.63
CA LEU A 988 -10.51 -26.89 -3.53
C LEU A 988 -9.23 -26.06 -3.30
N LEU A 989 -8.06 -26.72 -3.43
CA LEU A 989 -6.73 -26.13 -3.21
C LEU A 989 -5.79 -26.28 -4.42
N GLY A 990 -6.36 -26.52 -5.60
CA GLY A 990 -5.60 -26.73 -6.85
C GLY A 990 -4.99 -28.13 -6.99
N LYS A 991 -3.96 -28.24 -7.85
CA LYS A 991 -3.37 -29.52 -8.27
C LYS A 991 -2.54 -30.22 -7.19
N ASP A 992 -1.97 -29.47 -6.25
CA ASP A 992 -1.09 -29.99 -5.18
C ASP A 992 -1.85 -30.40 -3.90
N PHE A 993 -3.04 -30.99 -4.05
CA PHE A 993 -3.92 -31.33 -2.92
C PHE A 993 -3.42 -32.51 -2.06
N SER A 994 -2.46 -33.30 -2.55
CA SER A 994 -2.00 -34.54 -1.89
C SER A 994 -1.52 -34.31 -0.46
N ARG A 995 -0.69 -33.29 -0.24
CA ARG A 995 -0.16 -32.92 1.08
C ARG A 995 -1.27 -32.52 2.06
N VAL A 996 -2.27 -31.81 1.57
CA VAL A 996 -3.42 -31.37 2.38
C VAL A 996 -4.28 -32.56 2.78
N LEU A 997 -4.55 -33.45 1.82
CA LEU A 997 -5.33 -34.65 2.05
C LEU A 997 -4.65 -35.55 3.09
N THR A 998 -3.33 -35.78 2.95
CA THR A 998 -2.55 -36.54 3.94
C THR A 998 -2.61 -35.90 5.32
N PHE A 999 -2.44 -34.57 5.40
CA PHE A 999 -2.54 -33.84 6.67
C PHE A 999 -3.92 -34.00 7.32
N TYR A 1000 -4.99 -33.80 6.56
CA TYR A 1000 -6.35 -33.93 7.06
C TYR A 1000 -6.65 -35.34 7.57
N LEU A 1001 -6.36 -36.38 6.78
CA LEU A 1001 -6.65 -37.76 7.15
C LEU A 1001 -5.86 -38.21 8.39
N GLN A 1002 -4.61 -37.76 8.52
CA GLN A 1002 -3.77 -38.13 9.67
C GLN A 1002 -4.16 -37.40 10.96
N LYS A 1003 -4.63 -36.15 10.88
CA LYS A 1003 -4.73 -35.26 12.05
C LYS A 1003 -6.14 -34.84 12.45
N ASN A 1004 -7.16 -35.09 11.62
CA ASN A 1004 -8.52 -34.66 11.96
C ASN A 1004 -9.04 -35.25 13.29
N ARG A 1005 -8.78 -36.55 13.54
CA ARG A 1005 -9.34 -37.25 14.71
C ARG A 1005 -8.67 -36.79 16.00
N GLU A 1006 -7.34 -36.69 15.94
CA GLU A 1006 -6.51 -36.16 17.01
C GLU A 1006 -6.90 -34.71 17.34
N TYR A 1007 -7.08 -33.86 16.33
CA TYR A 1007 -7.51 -32.47 16.51
C TYR A 1007 -8.84 -32.36 17.26
N LEU A 1008 -9.85 -33.12 16.83
CA LEU A 1008 -11.16 -33.10 17.46
C LEU A 1008 -11.14 -33.67 18.88
N HIS A 1009 -10.24 -34.61 19.18
CA HIS A 1009 -10.03 -35.13 20.52
C HIS A 1009 -9.39 -34.08 21.43
N GLU A 1010 -8.28 -33.47 20.99
CA GLU A 1010 -7.60 -32.40 21.72
C GLU A 1010 -8.52 -31.21 22.01
N LEU A 1011 -9.35 -30.80 21.04
CA LEU A 1011 -10.30 -29.70 21.19
C LEU A 1011 -11.36 -30.01 22.28
N LYS A 1012 -11.83 -31.26 22.34
CA LYS A 1012 -12.75 -31.73 23.39
C LYS A 1012 -12.09 -31.72 24.76
N GLU A 1013 -10.89 -32.30 24.89
CA GLU A 1013 -10.16 -32.32 26.16
C GLU A 1013 -9.88 -30.90 26.67
N ALA A 1014 -9.40 -30.02 25.81
CA ALA A 1014 -9.08 -28.65 26.17
C ALA A 1014 -10.34 -27.85 26.57
N ARG A 1015 -11.50 -28.15 25.98
CA ARG A 1015 -12.79 -27.59 26.42
C ARG A 1015 -13.13 -28.01 27.86
N PHE A 1016 -12.89 -29.28 28.23
CA PHE A 1016 -13.13 -29.76 29.60
C PHE A 1016 -12.17 -29.11 30.60
N ARG A 1017 -10.88 -28.99 30.25
CA ARG A 1017 -9.88 -28.32 31.11
C ARG A 1017 -10.08 -26.82 31.28
N ALA A 1018 -10.80 -26.17 30.36
CA ALA A 1018 -11.13 -24.75 30.46
C ALA A 1018 -12.47 -24.49 31.17
N ALA A 1019 -13.26 -25.54 31.42
CA ALA A 1019 -14.53 -25.49 32.15
C ALA A 1019 -14.36 -25.91 33.64
N ALA A 1020 -13.34 -26.72 33.93
CA ALA A 1020 -12.78 -26.91 35.26
C ALA A 1020 -11.84 -25.76 35.61
#